data_AF-A0A5B6WM06-F1
#
_entry.id   AF-A0A5B6WM06-F1
#
_cell.length_a   1.000
_cell.length_b   1.000
_cell.length_c   1.000
_cell.angle_alpha   90.00
_cell.angle_beta   90.00
_cell.angle_gamma   90.00
#
_symmetry.space_group_name_H-M   'P 1'
#
loop_
_entity.id
_entity.type
_entity.pdbx_description
1 polymer ?
#
loop_
_entity_poly.entity_id
_entity_poly.type
_entity_poly.pdbx_seq_one_letter_code
_entity_poly.pdbx_strand_id
1 'polypeptide(L)'
;MMAFRLALEDCTLIDLGFKVRWFTWERGKFRSTNIRERLDRGVANLNWLELFPNAQIEHLTYSFSDHCLILLETMGVEKREYTFNPCSFQFEARRCLDSSFEDLVRGWWADSSGSIPDRLEDMGHKMHVWSRNSKREVQLDLNLEADKEELYWEQRARIAALEDDVGNRFSVNEDMIKIAQDYFETLFFASEEEANGHIFGVVEKRVTASMNESLKKQFTEEDICNAVKSMPPLKAPGIDGFVATFFQKYWHIVGQHISRYCIDILNGQKEIGDINKTRIVLIPKIDNPKYMSHFRSISFSNVIYKIIAKVLVNRISEILGDCINEAQGAFIPGRLISNNVLIAYEVLHSLKMKKRRRRGNFALKLDMCNDRVEWDFLAGMMKSLGFHDDWMVLIMRCVTLISYSVSLNGMSSDWFSPSRGLRQGDPLSPYLFLICAEGFSTLLEDAKQQGLMRGASVGREMFSINHLFFADNCILFGDATQEGVCTVRDIIREYEKSAGQKVNYDKSLIYFGANVKEEVKGDIINTLGVRVASNPEKYLGLPMMVGRRKAWAFASFKDRFWKHVDGWSFRYLSMGGKEVFIKSVLQATPLYAMQWFIFPKTLCSQLENIMNKFWWSNNKLKTGIHWSGWNKLYLSKFDGGLGFKNLFLFNKALLAKQVWRVLTQPQCLLARVLKARYFPFTDILAAKIGSYPSFTWRSICSARDLIEDGMLWSIGKGDRHDIRNRWITVNHLMQSDSATWNDELIRNLFYEDTANRIRSIPISGSSLEDTIMWKFEGSGSYSVRSGYQVWTCLQLHIQFFDESVCTKRSFARVFAAAENQQQCFIAISLWSLWFRLKPHLHDQWKAPKAGIVKINFDASFLSKDKIAIIAAVARNFKGSILGAETYLFENIADPFVAEARVCERALLFAKTLGFQRLEVEGDALSVIKSIKKKGTDTSVIRSITHHIYLMGSSFDQIAYLFTPRTANGAAHALTLEGRRTGYFGAWIHELPLSVISIARKEELQMNLDD
;
A
#
# COMPACT_ATOMS: atom_id res chain seq x y z
N MET A 1 -44.91 30.16 3.00
CA MET A 1 -45.52 29.18 3.95
C MET A 1 -47.02 29.38 4.10
N MET A 2 -47.54 30.58 4.41
CA MET A 2 -49.00 30.80 4.60
C MET A 2 -49.83 30.47 3.34
N ALA A 3 -49.44 30.96 2.16
CA ALA A 3 -50.13 30.65 0.90
C ALA A 3 -50.14 29.15 0.53
N PHE A 4 -49.10 28.39 0.92
CA PHE A 4 -49.04 26.95 0.68
C PHE A 4 -49.98 26.17 1.62
N ARG A 5 -50.14 26.62 2.87
CA ARG A 5 -51.11 26.02 3.80
C ARG A 5 -52.55 26.27 3.35
N LEU A 6 -52.86 27.50 2.91
CA LEU A 6 -54.15 27.83 2.33
C LEU A 6 -54.47 26.97 1.12
N ALA A 7 -53.50 26.74 0.22
CA ALA A 7 -53.69 25.85 -0.92
C ALA A 7 -53.96 24.38 -0.53
N LEU A 8 -53.33 23.86 0.52
CA LEU A 8 -53.62 22.51 1.03
C LEU A 8 -55.02 22.43 1.65
N GLU A 9 -55.44 23.46 2.37
CA GLU A 9 -56.78 23.57 2.97
C GLU A 9 -57.86 23.67 1.87
N ASP A 10 -57.67 24.55 0.88
CA ASP A 10 -58.60 24.74 -0.25
C ASP A 10 -58.76 23.46 -1.08
N CYS A 11 -57.69 22.67 -1.18
CA CYS A 11 -57.71 21.39 -1.90
C CYS A 11 -58.09 20.18 -1.02
N THR A 12 -58.39 20.39 0.27
CA THR A 12 -58.69 19.33 1.25
C THR A 12 -57.61 18.25 1.34
N LEU A 13 -56.35 18.64 1.16
CA LEU A 13 -55.19 17.75 1.18
C LEU A 13 -54.58 17.67 2.59
N ILE A 14 -54.45 16.44 3.09
CA ILE A 14 -53.93 16.11 4.42
C ILE A 14 -52.51 15.57 4.27
N ASP A 15 -51.58 16.00 5.14
CA ASP A 15 -50.21 15.44 5.22
C ASP A 15 -50.28 14.00 5.71
N LEU A 16 -49.74 13.07 4.90
CA LEU A 16 -49.76 11.63 5.19
C LEU A 16 -48.79 11.24 6.33
N GLY A 17 -48.02 12.19 6.87
CA GLY A 17 -46.99 11.91 7.86
C GLY A 17 -45.76 11.24 7.23
N PHE A 18 -44.88 10.67 8.06
CA PHE A 18 -43.68 9.97 7.61
C PHE A 18 -43.10 9.09 8.74
N LYS A 19 -42.24 8.13 8.39
CA LYS A 19 -41.43 7.33 9.32
C LYS A 19 -39.93 7.60 9.17
N VAL A 20 -39.17 7.21 10.21
CA VAL A 20 -37.69 7.18 10.30
C VAL A 20 -37.02 8.55 10.52
N ARG A 21 -36.92 9.41 9.48
CA ARG A 21 -36.13 10.66 9.55
C ARG A 21 -37.01 11.88 9.36
N TRP A 22 -36.75 12.94 10.12
CA TRP A 22 -37.55 14.18 10.06
C TRP A 22 -37.25 15.07 8.85
N PHE A 23 -35.99 15.12 8.42
CA PHE A 23 -35.50 16.04 7.40
C PHE A 23 -35.47 15.36 6.02
N THR A 24 -35.85 16.11 4.99
CA THR A 24 -35.85 15.66 3.60
C THR A 24 -34.83 16.39 2.73
N TRP A 25 -34.24 17.46 3.26
CA TRP A 25 -33.18 18.22 2.59
C TRP A 25 -32.04 18.56 3.55
N GLU A 26 -30.80 18.51 3.07
CA GLU A 26 -29.59 18.79 3.85
C GLU A 26 -28.54 19.56 3.04
N ARG A 27 -27.99 20.64 3.63
CA ARG A 27 -26.90 21.43 3.05
C ARG A 27 -25.81 21.74 4.06
N GLY A 28 -24.55 21.49 3.67
CA GLY A 28 -23.36 21.80 4.47
C GLY A 28 -22.70 20.56 5.05
N LYS A 29 -21.36 20.50 5.04
CA LYS A 29 -20.58 19.32 5.44
C LYS A 29 -20.03 19.37 6.87
N PHE A 30 -20.09 20.52 7.51
CA PHE A 30 -19.59 20.72 8.87
C PHE A 30 -20.75 21.08 9.79
N ARG A 31 -20.73 20.58 11.03
CA ARG A 31 -21.77 20.79 12.05
C ARG A 31 -22.18 22.26 12.24
N SER A 32 -21.24 23.19 12.04
CA SER A 32 -21.47 24.65 12.13
C SER A 32 -22.20 25.26 10.92
N THR A 33 -22.26 24.54 9.79
CA THR A 33 -22.83 25.00 8.52
C THR A 33 -23.92 24.06 7.99
N ASN A 34 -24.20 22.98 8.73
CA ASN A 34 -25.15 21.95 8.36
C ASN A 34 -26.58 22.44 8.67
N ILE A 35 -27.36 22.66 7.61
CA ILE A 35 -28.76 23.04 7.68
C ILE A 35 -29.57 21.85 7.16
N ARG A 36 -30.54 21.40 7.95
CA ARG A 36 -31.45 20.30 7.61
C ARG A 36 -32.88 20.80 7.72
N GLU A 37 -33.65 20.65 6.65
CA GLU A 37 -35.05 21.08 6.59
C GLU A 37 -35.92 19.97 5.98
N ARG A 38 -37.22 20.01 6.29
CA ARG A 38 -38.23 19.14 5.65
C ARG A 38 -38.95 19.95 4.58
N LEU A 39 -38.43 19.87 3.35
CA LEU A 39 -38.99 20.58 2.19
C LEU A 39 -40.03 19.71 1.47
N ASP A 40 -39.75 18.41 1.34
CA ASP A 40 -40.60 17.45 0.65
C ASP A 40 -41.66 16.81 1.58
N ARG A 41 -42.90 16.71 1.12
CA ARG A 41 -44.07 16.14 1.84
C ARG A 41 -44.97 15.40 0.86
N GLY A 42 -45.57 14.29 1.29
CA GLY A 42 -46.70 13.70 0.58
C GLY A 42 -48.01 14.09 1.25
N VAL A 43 -48.98 14.52 0.46
CA VAL A 43 -50.30 14.94 0.89
C VAL A 43 -51.37 14.21 0.06
N ALA A 44 -52.50 13.89 0.66
CA ALA A 44 -53.60 13.20 -0.01
C ALA A 44 -54.96 13.69 0.48
N ASN A 45 -56.00 13.57 -0.35
CA ASN A 45 -57.38 13.86 0.05
C ASN A 45 -58.07 12.62 0.63
N LEU A 46 -59.26 12.82 1.20
CA LEU A 46 -60.01 11.75 1.87
C LEU A 46 -60.35 10.57 0.94
N ASN A 47 -60.75 10.85 -0.31
CA ASN A 47 -61.06 9.81 -1.29
C ASN A 47 -59.86 8.90 -1.60
N TRP A 48 -58.65 9.45 -1.61
CA TRP A 48 -57.42 8.67 -1.82
C TRP A 48 -57.06 7.84 -0.58
N LEU A 49 -57.26 8.39 0.62
CA LEU A 49 -57.05 7.68 1.89
C LEU A 49 -58.02 6.49 2.06
N GLU A 50 -59.24 6.58 1.52
CA GLU A 50 -60.17 5.44 1.47
C GLU A 50 -59.69 4.31 0.56
N LEU A 51 -59.04 4.63 -0.56
CA LEU A 51 -58.48 3.65 -1.49
C LEU A 51 -57.20 2.99 -0.96
N PHE A 52 -56.42 3.72 -0.16
CA PHE A 52 -55.13 3.26 0.38
C PHE A 52 -55.03 3.51 1.90
N PRO A 53 -55.82 2.80 2.73
CA PRO A 53 -55.93 3.08 4.15
C PRO A 53 -54.63 2.79 4.93
N ASN A 54 -53.75 1.97 4.37
CA ASN A 54 -52.45 1.60 4.95
C ASN A 54 -51.27 2.37 4.34
N ALA A 55 -51.53 3.44 3.58
CA ALA A 55 -50.49 4.19 2.91
C ALA A 55 -49.49 4.82 3.89
N GLN A 56 -48.20 4.63 3.63
CA GLN A 56 -47.14 5.12 4.48
C GLN A 56 -46.02 5.77 3.67
N ILE A 57 -45.54 6.89 4.18
CA ILE A 57 -44.36 7.57 3.64
C ILE A 57 -43.12 7.21 4.47
N GLU A 58 -42.06 6.77 3.79
CA GLU A 58 -40.73 6.57 4.36
C GLU A 58 -39.70 7.47 3.66
N HIS A 59 -38.89 8.16 4.47
CA HIS A 59 -37.76 8.95 3.96
C HIS A 59 -36.51 8.07 3.88
N LEU A 60 -36.04 7.80 2.67
CA LEU A 60 -34.87 6.97 2.40
C LEU A 60 -33.55 7.75 2.57
N THR A 61 -32.42 7.06 2.58
CA THR A 61 -31.09 7.67 2.76
C THR A 61 -30.63 8.51 1.56
N TYR A 62 -29.87 9.57 1.84
CA TYR A 62 -29.23 10.41 0.82
C TYR A 62 -28.17 9.64 0.04
N SER A 63 -28.38 9.42 -1.25
CA SER A 63 -27.38 8.80 -2.12
C SER A 63 -26.40 9.83 -2.67
N PHE A 64 -26.88 10.76 -3.51
CA PHE A 64 -26.08 11.78 -4.20
C PHE A 64 -26.74 13.16 -4.28
N SER A 65 -27.98 13.27 -3.80
CA SER A 65 -28.79 14.48 -3.79
C SER A 65 -28.74 15.15 -2.43
N ASP A 66 -28.91 16.47 -2.40
CA ASP A 66 -29.21 17.23 -1.18
C ASP A 66 -30.65 16.99 -0.70
N HIS A 67 -31.49 16.35 -1.51
CA HIS A 67 -32.80 15.82 -1.13
C HIS A 67 -32.77 14.32 -0.85
N CYS A 68 -33.60 13.86 0.08
CA CYS A 68 -33.83 12.45 0.34
C CYS A 68 -34.92 11.91 -0.61
N LEU A 69 -34.82 10.64 -0.98
CA LEU A 69 -35.90 9.97 -1.72
C LEU A 69 -37.08 9.71 -0.78
N ILE A 70 -38.29 9.98 -1.26
CA ILE A 70 -39.54 9.66 -0.55
C ILE A 70 -40.13 8.40 -1.18
N LEU A 71 -40.31 7.36 -0.38
CA LEU A 71 -41.03 6.15 -0.76
C LEU A 71 -42.45 6.23 -0.20
N LEU A 72 -43.46 6.11 -1.08
CA LEU A 72 -44.86 5.96 -0.70
C LEU A 72 -45.24 4.49 -0.91
N GLU A 73 -45.46 3.78 0.19
CA GLU A 73 -45.91 2.39 0.19
C GLU A 73 -47.43 2.37 0.40
N THR A 74 -48.18 1.87 -0.58
CA THR A 74 -49.66 1.90 -0.61
C THR A 74 -50.31 0.56 -0.30
N MET A 75 -49.57 -0.52 -0.51
CA MET A 75 -49.96 -1.87 -0.17
C MET A 75 -49.36 -2.12 1.21
N GLY A 76 -50.16 -2.05 2.27
CA GLY A 76 -49.71 -2.45 3.60
C GLY A 76 -49.34 -3.93 3.55
N VAL A 77 -48.12 -4.24 3.11
CA VAL A 77 -47.53 -5.55 3.24
C VAL A 77 -47.45 -5.70 4.76
N GLU A 78 -48.23 -6.64 5.33
CA GLU A 78 -47.85 -7.24 6.62
C GLU A 78 -46.35 -7.31 6.57
N LYS A 79 -45.64 -6.68 7.51
CA LYS A 79 -44.21 -6.93 7.59
C LYS A 79 -44.10 -8.45 7.56
N ARG A 80 -43.69 -8.99 6.40
CA ARG A 80 -42.63 -9.95 6.39
C ARG A 80 -41.66 -9.23 7.28
N GLU A 81 -41.63 -9.64 8.54
CA GLU A 81 -40.37 -9.89 9.15
C GLU A 81 -39.57 -10.56 8.01
N TYR A 82 -38.88 -9.74 7.21
CA TYR A 82 -37.45 -9.84 7.21
C TYR A 82 -37.11 -10.01 8.68
N THR A 83 -37.21 -11.26 9.15
CA THR A 83 -36.17 -11.86 9.92
C THR A 83 -34.95 -11.36 9.19
N PHE A 84 -34.43 -10.24 9.70
CA PHE A 84 -33.06 -9.88 9.49
C PHE A 84 -32.38 -11.17 9.87
N ASN A 85 -32.04 -11.96 8.85
CA ASN A 85 -31.37 -13.22 9.00
C ASN A 85 -30.21 -12.86 9.93
N PRO A 86 -30.21 -13.35 11.19
CA PRO A 86 -29.57 -12.67 12.30
C PRO A 86 -28.18 -12.29 11.85
N CYS A 87 -27.94 -10.98 11.66
CA CYS A 87 -26.74 -10.55 10.95
C CYS A 87 -25.56 -11.21 11.65
N SER A 88 -24.91 -12.15 10.96
CA SER A 88 -23.76 -12.86 11.49
C SER A 88 -22.81 -11.80 12.02
N PHE A 89 -22.40 -11.92 13.27
CA PHE A 89 -21.50 -10.97 13.90
C PHE A 89 -20.34 -10.62 12.96
N GLN A 90 -20.02 -9.32 12.85
CA GLN A 90 -18.81 -8.86 12.19
C GLN A 90 -18.08 -7.89 13.10
N PHE A 91 -16.77 -8.08 13.23
CA PHE A 91 -15.91 -7.21 14.01
C PHE A 91 -15.59 -5.93 13.25
N GLU A 92 -16.00 -4.80 13.82
CA GLU A 92 -15.67 -3.48 13.27
C GLU A 92 -14.38 -2.94 13.91
N ALA A 93 -13.34 -2.75 13.10
CA ALA A 93 -12.02 -2.31 13.59
C ALA A 93 -12.05 -0.97 14.35
N ARG A 94 -13.04 -0.11 14.12
CA ARG A 94 -13.22 1.14 14.86
C ARG A 94 -13.45 0.93 16.36
N ARG A 95 -13.96 -0.24 16.78
CA ARG A 95 -14.17 -0.56 18.20
C ARG A 95 -12.86 -0.53 18.98
N CYS A 96 -11.74 -0.82 18.30
CA CYS A 96 -10.40 -0.68 18.87
C CYS A 96 -10.02 0.77 19.23
N LEU A 97 -10.75 1.80 18.80
CA LEU A 97 -10.47 3.19 19.13
C LEU A 97 -11.00 3.60 20.50
N ASP A 98 -11.95 2.84 21.05
CA ASP A 98 -12.52 3.08 22.37
C ASP A 98 -11.57 2.53 23.46
N SER A 99 -11.21 3.38 24.42
CA SER A 99 -10.33 3.00 25.53
C SER A 99 -10.98 2.01 26.49
N SER A 100 -12.31 2.02 26.63
CA SER A 100 -13.03 1.07 27.51
C SER A 100 -13.16 -0.33 26.90
N PHE A 101 -12.97 -0.46 25.59
CA PHE A 101 -13.21 -1.72 24.88
C PHE A 101 -12.21 -2.82 25.26
N GLU A 102 -10.98 -2.47 25.65
CA GLU A 102 -9.98 -3.47 26.07
C GLU A 102 -10.39 -4.17 27.38
N ASP A 103 -10.89 -3.43 28.36
CA ASP A 103 -11.34 -4.00 29.64
C ASP A 103 -12.55 -4.90 29.45
N LEU A 104 -13.46 -4.52 28.54
CA LEU A 104 -14.60 -5.36 28.15
C LEU A 104 -14.16 -6.67 27.50
N VAL A 105 -13.21 -6.63 26.56
CA VAL A 105 -12.63 -7.84 25.94
C VAL A 105 -12.01 -8.74 27.01
N ARG A 106 -11.29 -8.18 27.97
CA ARG A 106 -10.68 -8.93 29.07
C ARG A 106 -11.74 -9.61 29.94
N GLY A 107 -12.79 -8.89 30.32
CA GLY A 107 -13.91 -9.43 31.10
C GLY A 107 -14.64 -10.54 30.34
N TRP A 108 -15.08 -10.29 29.11
CA TRP A 108 -15.78 -11.28 28.30
C TRP A 108 -14.95 -12.54 28.04
N TRP A 109 -13.64 -12.39 27.81
CA TRP A 109 -12.76 -13.53 27.61
C TRP A 109 -12.59 -14.37 28.88
N ALA A 110 -12.51 -13.73 30.05
CA ALA A 110 -12.44 -14.41 31.35
C ALA A 110 -13.74 -15.15 31.68
N ASP A 111 -14.89 -14.55 31.36
CA ASP A 111 -16.22 -15.13 31.60
C ASP A 111 -16.58 -16.27 30.64
N SER A 112 -15.86 -16.38 29.51
CA SER A 112 -16.11 -17.41 28.50
C SER A 112 -15.51 -18.76 28.90
N SER A 113 -16.28 -19.84 28.70
CA SER A 113 -15.86 -21.23 28.94
C SER A 113 -16.01 -22.07 27.68
N GLY A 114 -15.31 -23.21 27.61
CA GLY A 114 -15.36 -24.11 26.46
C GLY A 114 -14.14 -23.99 25.54
N SER A 115 -14.28 -24.52 24.33
CA SER A 115 -13.25 -24.50 23.30
C SER A 115 -13.05 -23.08 22.74
N ILE A 116 -11.96 -22.85 22.00
CA ILE A 116 -11.70 -21.51 21.42
C ILE A 116 -12.82 -21.04 20.49
N PRO A 117 -13.37 -21.88 19.59
CA PRO A 117 -14.57 -21.52 18.82
C PRO A 117 -15.74 -21.04 19.69
N ASP A 118 -16.08 -21.77 20.75
CA ASP A 118 -17.19 -21.44 21.65
C ASP A 118 -16.97 -20.09 22.35
N ARG A 119 -15.74 -19.84 22.81
CA ARG A 119 -15.35 -18.57 23.44
C ARG A 119 -15.46 -17.39 22.48
N LEU A 120 -15.05 -17.58 21.22
CA LEU A 120 -15.17 -16.55 20.20
C LEU A 120 -16.63 -16.27 19.85
N GLU A 121 -17.47 -17.30 19.77
CA GLU A 121 -18.90 -17.14 19.50
C GLU A 121 -19.61 -16.35 20.61
N ASP A 122 -19.40 -16.73 21.88
CA ASP A 122 -19.92 -16.01 23.05
C ASP A 122 -19.46 -14.55 23.07
N MET A 123 -18.16 -14.33 22.84
CA MET A 123 -17.60 -12.98 22.78
C MET A 123 -18.19 -12.17 21.61
N GLY A 124 -18.37 -12.78 20.44
CA GLY A 124 -19.03 -12.16 19.29
C GLY A 124 -20.46 -11.74 19.62
N HIS A 125 -21.21 -12.58 20.33
CA HIS A 125 -22.56 -12.26 20.79
C HIS A 125 -22.57 -11.08 21.78
N LYS A 126 -21.72 -11.11 22.82
CA LYS A 126 -21.58 -10.03 23.81
C LYS A 126 -21.18 -8.70 23.15
N MET A 127 -20.25 -8.73 22.21
CA MET A 127 -19.85 -7.56 21.42
C MET A 127 -20.98 -7.01 20.56
N HIS A 128 -21.78 -7.88 19.94
CA HIS A 128 -22.93 -7.47 19.14
C HIS A 128 -23.97 -6.73 20.00
N VAL A 129 -24.29 -7.28 21.17
CA VAL A 129 -25.21 -6.67 22.14
C VAL A 129 -24.69 -5.31 22.63
N TRP A 130 -23.41 -5.24 23.02
CA TRP A 130 -22.78 -3.99 23.45
C TRP A 130 -22.82 -2.90 22.36
N SER A 131 -22.57 -3.26 21.11
CA SER A 131 -22.61 -2.34 19.97
C SER A 131 -24.00 -1.75 19.73
N ARG A 132 -25.08 -2.53 19.92
CA ARG A 132 -26.46 -2.03 19.81
C ARG A 132 -26.78 -0.99 20.89
N ASN A 133 -26.26 -1.18 22.10
CA ASN A 133 -26.50 -0.27 23.23
C ASN A 133 -25.67 1.01 23.15
N SER A 134 -24.46 0.95 22.58
CA SER A 134 -23.52 2.07 22.49
C SER A 134 -23.81 3.06 21.33
N LYS A 135 -24.73 2.74 20.42
CA LYS A 135 -25.08 3.55 19.24
C LYS A 135 -25.74 4.92 19.52
N ARG A 136 -25.92 5.35 20.78
CA ARG A 136 -26.70 6.55 21.12
C ARG A 136 -25.95 7.88 21.18
N GLU A 137 -24.61 7.95 21.18
CA GLU A 137 -23.95 9.23 21.56
C GLU A 137 -22.91 9.87 20.61
N VAL A 138 -22.36 9.20 19.59
CA VAL A 138 -21.19 9.80 18.85
C VAL A 138 -21.30 9.80 17.31
N GLN A 139 -22.41 9.35 16.72
CA GLN A 139 -22.35 8.78 15.38
C GLN A 139 -23.26 9.45 14.35
N LEU A 140 -22.85 10.58 13.76
CA LEU A 140 -23.63 11.18 12.66
C LEU A 140 -22.84 11.61 11.41
N ASP A 141 -21.57 12.03 11.49
CA ASP A 141 -20.92 12.61 10.29
C ASP A 141 -19.92 11.67 9.56
N LEU A 142 -19.09 10.89 10.29
CA LEU A 142 -18.11 9.98 9.66
C LEU A 142 -18.74 8.71 9.07
N ASN A 143 -19.89 8.30 9.59
CA ASN A 143 -20.59 7.12 9.10
C ASN A 143 -21.31 7.37 7.78
N LEU A 144 -21.81 8.58 7.53
CA LEU A 144 -22.61 8.84 6.33
C LEU A 144 -21.82 8.62 5.03
N GLU A 145 -20.52 8.90 4.97
CA GLU A 145 -19.71 8.65 3.77
C GLU A 145 -19.30 7.18 3.63
N ALA A 146 -18.99 6.49 4.74
CA ALA A 146 -18.68 5.06 4.74
C ALA A 146 -19.90 4.20 4.40
N ASP A 147 -21.05 4.49 5.04
CA ASP A 147 -22.32 3.83 4.79
C ASP A 147 -22.77 4.05 3.32
N LYS A 148 -22.49 5.23 2.73
CA LYS A 148 -22.74 5.51 1.30
C LYS A 148 -21.88 4.66 0.37
N GLU A 149 -20.59 4.47 0.70
CA GLU A 149 -19.73 3.59 -0.09
C GLU A 149 -20.14 2.13 0.07
N GLU A 150 -20.53 1.69 1.27
CA GLU A 150 -21.02 0.34 1.53
C GLU A 150 -22.27 0.04 0.70
N LEU A 151 -23.30 0.90 0.76
CA LEU A 151 -24.50 0.80 -0.08
C LEU A 151 -24.19 0.79 -1.58
N TYR A 152 -23.24 1.62 -2.03
CA TYR A 152 -22.80 1.65 -3.43
C TYR A 152 -22.19 0.30 -3.86
N TRP A 153 -21.34 -0.29 -3.01
CA TRP A 153 -20.72 -1.57 -3.29
C TRP A 153 -21.71 -2.73 -3.18
N GLU A 154 -22.63 -2.70 -2.22
CA GLU A 154 -23.73 -3.67 -2.10
C GLU A 154 -24.59 -3.69 -3.37
N GLN A 155 -24.95 -2.50 -3.89
CA GLN A 155 -25.72 -2.39 -5.14
C GLN A 155 -24.96 -2.96 -6.35
N ARG A 156 -23.64 -2.76 -6.43
CA ARG A 156 -22.82 -3.32 -7.52
C ARG A 156 -22.50 -4.80 -7.35
N ALA A 157 -22.41 -5.28 -6.11
CA ALA A 157 -22.11 -6.67 -5.80
C ALA A 157 -23.35 -7.56 -5.96
N ARG A 158 -24.56 -6.99 -5.90
CA ARG A 158 -25.80 -7.73 -6.08
C ARG A 158 -25.88 -8.37 -7.47
N ILE A 159 -26.02 -9.69 -7.48
CA ILE A 159 -26.20 -10.46 -8.70
C ILE A 159 -27.69 -10.42 -9.05
N ALA A 160 -28.02 -9.80 -10.19
CA ALA A 160 -29.41 -9.61 -10.61
C ALA A 160 -30.03 -10.87 -11.24
N ALA A 161 -29.22 -11.67 -11.94
CA ALA A 161 -29.64 -12.92 -12.55
C ALA A 161 -28.43 -13.81 -12.83
N LEU A 162 -28.64 -15.12 -12.86
CA LEU A 162 -27.70 -16.13 -13.33
C LEU A 162 -28.34 -16.95 -14.45
N GLU A 163 -27.51 -17.37 -15.41
CA GLU A 163 -27.90 -18.32 -16.45
C GLU A 163 -27.26 -19.70 -16.13
N ASP A 164 -28.04 -20.77 -16.24
CA ASP A 164 -27.56 -22.15 -16.12
C ASP A 164 -26.81 -22.61 -17.39
N ASP A 165 -26.25 -23.83 -17.37
CA ASP A 165 -25.52 -24.39 -18.51
C ASP A 165 -26.41 -24.70 -19.73
N VAL A 166 -27.74 -24.69 -19.56
CA VAL A 166 -28.74 -24.91 -20.62
C VAL A 166 -29.22 -23.56 -21.21
N GLY A 167 -28.87 -22.43 -20.60
CA GLY A 167 -29.23 -21.08 -21.00
C GLY A 167 -30.51 -20.53 -20.36
N ASN A 168 -31.08 -21.20 -19.36
CA ASN A 168 -32.23 -20.69 -18.61
C ASN A 168 -31.78 -19.63 -17.62
N ARG A 169 -32.53 -18.52 -17.57
CA ARG A 169 -32.20 -17.36 -16.73
C ARG A 169 -33.02 -17.34 -15.45
N PHE A 170 -32.34 -17.32 -14.31
CA PHE A 170 -32.93 -17.27 -12.98
C PHE A 170 -32.63 -15.91 -12.33
N SER A 171 -33.64 -15.34 -11.66
CA SER A 171 -33.53 -14.05 -10.95
C SER A 171 -33.95 -14.14 -9.48
N VAL A 172 -34.52 -15.27 -9.06
CA VAL A 172 -34.87 -15.55 -7.67
C VAL A 172 -33.61 -16.01 -6.93
N ASN A 173 -33.37 -15.46 -5.74
CA ASN A 173 -32.15 -15.76 -4.97
C ASN A 173 -32.02 -17.26 -4.63
N GLU A 174 -33.12 -17.94 -4.31
CA GLU A 174 -33.13 -19.37 -3.97
C GLU A 174 -32.63 -20.23 -5.15
N ASP A 175 -33.17 -19.99 -6.34
CA ASP A 175 -32.74 -20.68 -7.56
C ASP A 175 -31.27 -20.37 -7.90
N MET A 176 -30.85 -19.10 -7.75
CA MET A 176 -29.47 -18.69 -8.01
C MET A 176 -28.47 -19.36 -7.06
N ILE A 177 -28.83 -19.55 -5.79
CA ILE A 177 -27.98 -20.25 -4.81
C ILE A 177 -27.88 -21.72 -5.16
N LYS A 178 -28.98 -22.35 -5.55
CA LYS A 178 -28.99 -23.76 -5.95
C LYS A 178 -28.09 -24.01 -7.16
N ILE A 179 -28.18 -23.17 -8.19
CA ILE A 179 -27.27 -23.22 -9.35
C ILE A 179 -25.81 -23.08 -8.91
N ALA A 180 -25.54 -22.17 -7.98
CA ALA A 180 -24.18 -21.96 -7.49
C ALA A 180 -23.68 -23.17 -6.66
N GLN A 181 -24.54 -23.78 -5.84
CA GLN A 181 -24.23 -24.98 -5.06
C GLN A 181 -23.95 -26.17 -5.99
N ASP A 182 -24.87 -26.49 -6.90
CA ASP A 182 -24.75 -27.60 -7.85
C ASP A 182 -23.46 -27.47 -8.69
N TYR A 183 -23.12 -26.25 -9.09
CA TYR A 183 -21.88 -25.94 -9.79
C TYR A 183 -20.63 -26.29 -8.97
N PHE A 184 -20.56 -25.89 -7.70
CA PHE A 184 -19.37 -26.16 -6.87
C PHE A 184 -19.31 -27.60 -6.36
N GLU A 185 -20.44 -28.24 -6.09
CA GLU A 185 -20.48 -29.66 -5.77
C GLU A 185 -19.90 -30.48 -6.93
N THR A 186 -20.35 -30.21 -8.16
CA THR A 186 -19.81 -30.86 -9.36
C THR A 186 -18.32 -30.53 -9.58
N LEU A 187 -17.93 -29.28 -9.31
CA LEU A 187 -16.54 -28.84 -9.52
C LEU A 187 -15.57 -29.54 -8.55
N PHE A 188 -15.96 -29.67 -7.27
CA PHE A 188 -15.12 -30.18 -6.20
C PHE A 188 -15.31 -31.67 -5.89
N PHE A 189 -16.11 -32.39 -6.69
CA PHE A 189 -16.19 -33.84 -6.63
C PHE A 189 -15.13 -34.48 -7.54
N ALA A 190 -14.31 -35.37 -6.98
CA ALA A 190 -13.26 -36.11 -7.66
C ALA A 190 -13.80 -36.96 -8.82
N SER A 191 -12.98 -37.13 -9.87
CA SER A 191 -13.29 -38.09 -10.95
C SER A 191 -12.93 -39.51 -10.53
N GLU A 192 -13.65 -40.51 -11.04
CA GLU A 192 -13.38 -41.95 -10.83
C GLU A 192 -12.15 -42.47 -11.61
N GLU A 193 -11.42 -41.61 -12.32
CA GLU A 193 -10.27 -42.04 -13.13
C GLU A 193 -9.02 -42.25 -12.27
N GLU A 194 -8.46 -43.46 -12.30
CA GLU A 194 -7.18 -43.76 -11.64
C GLU A 194 -6.02 -42.98 -12.28
N ALA A 195 -5.21 -42.35 -11.43
CA ALA A 195 -4.02 -41.62 -11.84
C ALA A 195 -2.95 -42.58 -12.41
N ASN A 196 -2.38 -42.23 -13.55
CA ASN A 196 -1.24 -42.97 -14.10
C ASN A 196 -0.01 -42.71 -13.23
N GLY A 197 0.50 -43.75 -12.56
CA GLY A 197 1.63 -43.66 -11.62
C GLY A 197 3.00 -43.35 -12.23
N HIS A 198 3.11 -43.20 -13.56
CA HIS A 198 4.36 -42.92 -14.25
C HIS A 198 5.02 -41.62 -13.76
N ILE A 199 4.24 -40.54 -13.61
CA ILE A 199 4.73 -39.22 -13.13
C ILE A 199 5.52 -39.35 -11.82
N PHE A 200 5.00 -40.14 -10.87
CA PHE A 200 5.61 -40.29 -9.54
C PHE A 200 6.97 -40.99 -9.58
N GLY A 201 7.25 -41.81 -10.61
CA GLY A 201 8.53 -42.49 -10.80
C GLY A 201 9.61 -41.61 -11.41
N VAL A 202 9.23 -40.55 -12.13
CA VAL A 202 10.14 -39.60 -12.78
C VAL A 202 10.53 -38.45 -11.85
N VAL A 203 9.70 -38.15 -10.85
CA VAL A 203 9.96 -37.08 -9.87
C VAL A 203 11.17 -37.43 -9.00
N GLU A 204 12.19 -36.58 -9.08
CA GLU A 204 13.39 -36.69 -8.24
C GLU A 204 13.09 -36.29 -6.78
N LYS A 205 13.65 -37.04 -5.84
CA LYS A 205 13.60 -36.71 -4.41
C LYS A 205 14.49 -35.49 -4.12
N ARG A 206 13.87 -34.33 -3.90
CA ARG A 206 14.56 -33.05 -3.62
C ARG A 206 14.54 -32.64 -2.16
N VAL A 207 13.57 -33.13 -1.38
CA VAL A 207 13.51 -32.86 0.06
C VAL A 207 14.52 -33.75 0.77
N THR A 208 15.54 -33.11 1.34
CA THR A 208 16.61 -33.78 2.08
C THR A 208 16.18 -34.14 3.51
N ALA A 209 16.93 -35.01 4.18
CA ALA A 209 16.69 -35.35 5.58
C ALA A 209 16.76 -34.10 6.49
N SER A 210 17.75 -33.23 6.28
CA SER A 210 17.89 -31.98 7.04
C SER A 210 16.71 -31.02 6.83
N MET A 211 16.17 -30.93 5.61
CA MET A 211 14.94 -30.17 5.35
C MET A 211 13.75 -30.74 6.12
N ASN A 212 13.58 -32.07 6.13
CA ASN A 212 12.52 -32.73 6.90
C ASN A 212 12.69 -32.52 8.42
N GLU A 213 13.92 -32.54 8.94
CA GLU A 213 14.19 -32.22 10.35
C GLU A 213 13.76 -30.78 10.70
N SER A 214 14.01 -29.82 9.82
CA SER A 214 13.55 -28.44 9.98
C SER A 214 12.01 -28.35 10.00
N LEU A 215 11.34 -29.02 9.06
CA LEU A 215 9.87 -29.06 9.00
C LEU A 215 9.25 -29.70 10.26
N LYS A 216 9.89 -30.74 10.81
CA LYS A 216 9.45 -31.51 11.98
C LYS A 216 9.77 -30.85 13.32
N LYS A 217 10.49 -29.73 13.34
CA LYS A 217 10.80 -29.00 14.59
C LYS A 217 9.51 -28.73 15.37
N GLN A 218 9.54 -28.81 16.69
CA GLN A 218 8.35 -28.55 17.50
C GLN A 218 7.79 -27.14 17.24
N PHE A 219 6.46 -27.00 17.14
CA PHE A 219 5.81 -25.69 17.00
C PHE A 219 5.82 -24.95 18.34
N THR A 220 6.16 -23.66 18.29
CA THR A 220 6.28 -22.80 19.46
C THR A 220 5.21 -21.71 19.49
N GLU A 221 4.95 -21.11 20.66
CA GLU A 221 4.05 -19.94 20.75
C GLU A 221 4.58 -18.75 19.93
N GLU A 222 5.90 -18.64 19.77
CA GLU A 222 6.53 -17.61 18.94
C GLU A 222 6.18 -17.79 17.46
N ASP A 223 6.17 -19.02 16.94
CA ASP A 223 5.74 -19.32 15.57
C ASP A 223 4.31 -18.80 15.31
N ILE A 224 3.40 -19.03 16.26
CA ILE A 224 2.01 -18.59 16.19
C ILE A 224 1.94 -17.05 16.24
N CYS A 225 2.66 -16.42 17.17
CA CYS A 225 2.69 -14.97 17.31
C CYS A 225 3.22 -14.28 16.05
N ASN A 226 4.30 -14.81 15.47
CA ASN A 226 4.89 -14.32 14.22
C ASN A 226 3.93 -14.48 13.04
N ALA A 227 3.20 -15.60 12.97
CA ALA A 227 2.15 -15.78 11.97
C ALA A 227 1.08 -14.70 12.08
N VAL A 228 0.53 -14.45 13.28
CA VAL A 228 -0.50 -13.42 13.52
C VAL A 228 -0.02 -12.01 13.16
N LYS A 229 1.19 -11.64 13.59
CA LYS A 229 1.78 -10.32 13.29
C LYS A 229 2.04 -10.11 11.80
N SER A 230 2.35 -11.17 11.06
CA SER A 230 2.59 -11.10 9.61
C SER A 230 1.32 -10.97 8.77
N MET A 231 0.13 -11.19 9.35
CA MET A 231 -1.13 -11.15 8.61
C MET A 231 -1.57 -9.72 8.26
N PRO A 232 -2.19 -9.52 7.09
CA PRO A 232 -2.84 -8.26 6.78
C PRO A 232 -4.01 -7.98 7.74
N PRO A 233 -4.04 -6.81 8.41
CA PRO A 233 -4.91 -6.56 9.56
C PRO A 233 -6.42 -6.57 9.23
N LEU A 234 -6.80 -6.03 8.07
CA LEU A 234 -8.18 -5.73 7.69
C LEU A 234 -8.70 -6.62 6.56
N LYS A 235 -8.13 -7.83 6.38
CA LYS A 235 -8.71 -8.81 5.47
C LYS A 235 -10.04 -9.31 6.01
N ALA A 236 -10.96 -9.62 5.09
CA ALA A 236 -12.29 -10.05 5.45
C ALA A 236 -12.27 -11.33 6.33
N PRO A 237 -13.18 -11.39 7.33
CA PRO A 237 -13.23 -12.47 8.31
C PRO A 237 -13.79 -13.77 7.72
N GLY A 238 -13.75 -14.85 8.50
CA GLY A 238 -14.48 -16.07 8.17
C GLY A 238 -15.95 -15.98 8.59
N ILE A 239 -16.52 -17.14 8.89
CA ILE A 239 -17.89 -17.25 9.44
C ILE A 239 -17.99 -16.75 10.88
N ASP A 240 -16.88 -16.78 11.64
CA ASP A 240 -16.80 -16.27 13.01
C ASP A 240 -16.86 -14.74 13.13
N GLY A 241 -16.72 -14.01 12.02
CA GLY A 241 -16.79 -12.54 11.99
C GLY A 241 -15.55 -11.81 12.52
N PHE A 242 -14.52 -12.50 12.98
CA PHE A 242 -13.32 -11.88 13.54
C PHE A 242 -12.25 -11.61 12.48
N VAL A 243 -11.66 -10.40 12.53
CA VAL A 243 -10.58 -9.97 11.64
C VAL A 243 -9.21 -10.11 12.31
N ALA A 244 -8.14 -10.21 11.53
CA ALA A 244 -6.77 -10.35 12.05
C ALA A 244 -6.37 -9.22 13.03
N THR A 245 -6.86 -7.99 12.81
CA THR A 245 -6.61 -6.84 13.70
C THR A 245 -7.01 -7.12 15.15
N PHE A 246 -8.10 -7.87 15.39
CA PHE A 246 -8.54 -8.22 16.74
C PHE A 246 -7.46 -9.04 17.44
N PHE A 247 -6.99 -10.10 16.81
CA PHE A 247 -5.94 -10.97 17.36
C PHE A 247 -4.61 -10.24 17.51
N GLN A 248 -4.26 -9.35 16.58
CA GLN A 248 -3.02 -8.57 16.66
C GLN A 248 -3.03 -7.59 17.83
N LYS A 249 -4.16 -6.93 18.10
CA LYS A 249 -4.27 -5.92 19.14
C LYS A 249 -4.44 -6.52 20.54
N TYR A 250 -5.25 -7.57 20.67
CA TYR A 250 -5.59 -8.18 21.96
C TYR A 250 -4.82 -9.47 22.22
N TRP A 251 -3.68 -9.66 21.56
CA TRP A 251 -2.85 -10.87 21.68
C TRP A 251 -2.41 -11.13 23.13
N HIS A 252 -2.17 -10.07 23.92
CA HIS A 252 -1.83 -10.19 25.35
C HIS A 252 -2.96 -10.76 26.21
N ILE A 253 -4.20 -10.75 25.73
CA ILE A 253 -5.38 -11.31 26.41
C ILE A 253 -5.66 -12.73 25.89
N VAL A 254 -5.82 -12.87 24.58
CA VAL A 254 -6.29 -14.13 23.97
C VAL A 254 -5.16 -15.06 23.52
N GLY A 255 -3.94 -14.54 23.37
CA GLY A 255 -2.85 -15.20 22.64
C GLY A 255 -2.37 -16.50 23.27
N GLN A 256 -2.32 -16.62 24.60
CA GLN A 256 -1.90 -17.85 25.27
C GLN A 256 -2.84 -19.03 24.96
N HIS A 257 -4.15 -18.80 25.07
CA HIS A 257 -5.17 -19.83 24.83
C HIS A 257 -5.23 -20.23 23.35
N ILE A 258 -5.14 -19.25 22.44
CA ILE A 258 -5.13 -19.50 21.00
C ILE A 258 -3.85 -20.24 20.59
N SER A 259 -2.69 -19.86 21.13
CA SER A 259 -1.42 -20.52 20.79
C SER A 259 -1.43 -21.98 21.18
N ARG A 260 -1.88 -22.31 22.40
CA ARG A 260 -2.06 -23.71 22.83
C ARG A 260 -3.00 -24.47 21.90
N TYR A 261 -4.18 -23.91 21.63
CA TYR A 261 -5.14 -24.54 20.73
C TYR A 261 -4.57 -24.81 19.32
N CYS A 262 -3.83 -23.85 18.75
CA CYS A 262 -3.17 -24.04 17.45
C CYS A 262 -2.06 -25.10 17.51
N ILE A 263 -1.25 -25.12 18.58
CA ILE A 263 -0.16 -26.08 18.77
C ILE A 263 -0.72 -27.50 18.95
N ASP A 264 -1.79 -27.68 19.71
CA ASP A 264 -2.44 -28.98 19.90
C ASP A 264 -2.93 -29.56 18.56
N ILE A 265 -3.47 -28.71 17.68
CA ILE A 265 -3.88 -29.12 16.32
C ILE A 265 -2.65 -29.48 15.47
N LEU A 266 -1.62 -28.63 15.49
CA LEU A 266 -0.39 -28.81 14.71
C LEU A 266 0.38 -30.08 15.12
N ASN A 267 0.29 -30.47 16.40
CA ASN A 267 0.88 -31.69 16.94
C ASN A 267 -0.02 -32.93 16.81
N GLY A 268 -1.22 -32.80 16.22
CA GLY A 268 -2.14 -33.93 16.04
C GLY A 268 -2.91 -34.35 17.30
N GLN A 269 -2.84 -33.57 18.38
CA GLN A 269 -3.55 -33.84 19.63
C GLN A 269 -5.03 -33.44 19.57
N LYS A 270 -5.38 -32.54 18.64
CA LYS A 270 -6.74 -32.05 18.42
C LYS A 270 -7.10 -32.04 16.94
N GLU A 271 -8.37 -32.29 16.62
CA GLU A 271 -8.90 -32.13 15.28
C GLU A 271 -9.18 -30.68 14.91
N ILE A 272 -9.05 -30.35 13.62
CA ILE A 272 -9.32 -29.01 13.11
C ILE A 272 -10.81 -28.67 13.32
N GLY A 273 -11.72 -29.62 13.03
CA GLY A 273 -13.15 -29.47 13.29
C GLY A 273 -13.77 -28.22 12.62
N ASP A 274 -14.66 -27.54 13.34
CA ASP A 274 -15.48 -26.44 12.82
C ASP A 274 -14.70 -25.21 12.35
N ILE A 275 -13.43 -25.03 12.75
CA ILE A 275 -12.63 -23.90 12.28
C ILE A 275 -12.32 -24.00 10.78
N ASN A 276 -12.45 -25.19 10.18
CA ASN A 276 -12.22 -25.42 8.75
C ASN A 276 -13.43 -25.07 7.88
N LYS A 277 -14.61 -24.81 8.48
CA LYS A 277 -15.80 -24.39 7.73
C LYS A 277 -15.53 -23.08 7.01
N THR A 278 -15.82 -23.05 5.71
CA THR A 278 -15.39 -21.98 4.81
C THR A 278 -16.54 -21.54 3.93
N ARG A 279 -16.73 -20.23 3.78
CA ARG A 279 -17.80 -19.67 2.94
C ARG A 279 -17.25 -19.20 1.59
N ILE A 280 -17.86 -19.63 0.49
CA ILE A 280 -17.49 -19.22 -0.87
C ILE A 280 -18.31 -17.98 -1.24
N VAL A 281 -17.64 -16.91 -1.63
CA VAL A 281 -18.25 -15.68 -2.13
C VAL A 281 -17.86 -15.46 -3.59
N LEU A 282 -18.80 -14.99 -4.40
CA LEU A 282 -18.61 -14.76 -5.83
C LEU A 282 -18.20 -13.32 -6.12
N ILE A 283 -17.10 -13.13 -6.83
CA ILE A 283 -16.63 -11.81 -7.31
C ILE A 283 -16.69 -11.77 -8.84
N PRO A 284 -17.40 -10.81 -9.46
CA PRO A 284 -17.43 -10.66 -10.92
C PRO A 284 -16.03 -10.52 -11.54
N LYS A 285 -15.71 -11.33 -12.55
CA LYS A 285 -14.45 -11.21 -13.34
C LYS A 285 -14.60 -10.22 -14.50
N ILE A 286 -15.83 -10.02 -14.97
CA ILE A 286 -16.17 -9.17 -16.12
C ILE A 286 -17.32 -8.25 -15.76
N ASP A 287 -17.50 -7.19 -16.55
CA ASP A 287 -18.68 -6.34 -16.48
C ASP A 287 -19.92 -7.14 -16.93
N ASN A 288 -21.01 -7.06 -16.17
CA ASN A 288 -22.27 -7.78 -16.42
C ASN A 288 -22.11 -9.31 -16.52
N PRO A 289 -21.72 -9.99 -15.42
CA PRO A 289 -21.60 -11.45 -15.41
C PRO A 289 -22.97 -12.13 -15.59
N LYS A 290 -22.94 -13.33 -16.18
CA LYS A 290 -24.16 -14.12 -16.53
C LYS A 290 -24.04 -15.57 -16.09
N TYR A 291 -22.94 -16.22 -16.46
CA TYR A 291 -22.63 -17.61 -16.10
C TYR A 291 -21.75 -17.69 -14.84
N MET A 292 -21.78 -18.82 -14.15
CA MET A 292 -20.91 -19.08 -13.00
C MET A 292 -19.41 -18.93 -13.32
N SER A 293 -18.99 -19.28 -14.54
CA SER A 293 -17.61 -19.11 -15.02
C SER A 293 -17.12 -17.65 -15.06
N HIS A 294 -18.06 -16.69 -15.14
CA HIS A 294 -17.80 -15.26 -15.11
C HIS A 294 -17.52 -14.72 -13.70
N PHE A 295 -17.72 -15.55 -12.67
CA PHE A 295 -17.39 -15.20 -11.29
C PHE A 295 -16.09 -15.89 -10.86
N ARG A 296 -15.38 -15.24 -9.93
CA ARG A 296 -14.28 -15.83 -9.18
C ARG A 296 -14.82 -16.21 -7.80
N SER A 297 -14.69 -17.47 -7.45
CA SER A 297 -14.92 -17.95 -6.08
C SER A 297 -13.77 -17.50 -5.18
N ILE A 298 -14.09 -16.91 -4.05
CA ILE A 298 -13.13 -16.65 -2.97
C ILE A 298 -13.64 -17.32 -1.70
N SER A 299 -12.77 -18.08 -1.06
CA SER A 299 -13.02 -18.86 0.14
C SER A 299 -12.66 -18.05 1.39
N PHE A 300 -13.67 -17.72 2.21
CA PHE A 300 -13.54 -16.96 3.44
C PHE A 300 -13.40 -17.94 4.62
N SER A 301 -12.16 -18.32 4.92
CA SER A 301 -11.83 -19.17 6.08
C SER A 301 -11.65 -18.36 7.36
N ASN A 302 -11.89 -18.99 8.50
CA ASN A 302 -11.71 -18.40 9.84
C ASN A 302 -10.25 -18.00 10.08
N VAL A 303 -10.06 -16.94 10.87
CA VAL A 303 -8.71 -16.42 11.12
C VAL A 303 -7.86 -17.42 11.90
N ILE A 304 -8.45 -18.19 12.82
CA ILE A 304 -7.72 -19.27 13.54
C ILE A 304 -7.14 -20.29 12.56
N TYR A 305 -7.94 -20.76 11.59
CA TYR A 305 -7.44 -21.65 10.55
C TYR A 305 -6.32 -20.98 9.74
N LYS A 306 -6.49 -19.71 9.36
CA LYS A 306 -5.46 -18.95 8.64
C LYS A 306 -4.16 -18.84 9.44
N ILE A 307 -4.21 -18.84 10.78
CA ILE A 307 -3.00 -18.84 11.63
C ILE A 307 -2.26 -20.16 11.46
N ILE A 308 -2.95 -21.29 11.59
CA ILE A 308 -2.39 -22.64 11.39
C ILE A 308 -1.78 -22.75 9.98
N ALA A 309 -2.56 -22.41 8.95
CA ALA A 309 -2.11 -22.41 7.56
C ALA A 309 -0.85 -21.53 7.35
N LYS A 310 -0.82 -20.35 7.98
CA LYS A 310 0.30 -19.42 7.86
C LYS A 310 1.58 -19.93 8.55
N VAL A 311 1.46 -20.62 9.68
CA VAL A 311 2.58 -21.26 10.36
C VAL A 311 3.21 -22.34 9.47
N LEU A 312 2.37 -23.20 8.87
CA LEU A 312 2.81 -24.23 7.92
C LEU A 312 3.49 -23.62 6.69
N VAL A 313 2.91 -22.54 6.15
CA VAL A 313 3.49 -21.79 5.03
C VAL A 313 4.86 -21.23 5.37
N ASN A 314 5.03 -20.63 6.55
CA ASN A 314 6.30 -20.03 6.93
C ASN A 314 7.42 -21.09 6.90
N ARG A 315 7.17 -22.31 7.39
CA ARG A 315 8.14 -23.41 7.34
C ARG A 315 8.40 -23.94 5.93
N ILE A 316 7.35 -24.26 5.16
CA ILE A 316 7.54 -24.83 3.82
C ILE A 316 8.16 -23.82 2.84
N SER A 317 7.91 -22.52 3.04
CA SER A 317 8.40 -21.46 2.16
C SER A 317 9.93 -21.34 2.14
N GLU A 318 10.61 -21.78 3.21
CA GLU A 318 12.08 -21.76 3.30
C GLU A 318 12.73 -22.79 2.39
N ILE A 319 12.10 -23.95 2.21
CA ILE A 319 12.66 -25.07 1.43
C ILE A 319 12.12 -25.12 0.00
N LEU A 320 10.94 -24.54 -0.26
CA LEU A 320 10.25 -24.71 -1.54
C LEU A 320 11.04 -24.13 -2.72
N GLY A 321 11.93 -23.17 -2.46
CA GLY A 321 12.84 -22.61 -3.46
C GLY A 321 13.81 -23.63 -4.07
N ASP A 322 14.19 -24.67 -3.31
CA ASP A 322 15.10 -25.73 -3.73
C ASP A 322 14.35 -26.93 -4.33
N CYS A 323 13.11 -27.15 -3.89
CA CYS A 323 12.28 -28.27 -4.35
C CYS A 323 11.64 -28.04 -5.73
N ILE A 324 11.34 -26.79 -6.09
CA ILE A 324 10.57 -26.45 -7.30
C ILE A 324 11.49 -25.95 -8.42
N ASN A 325 11.24 -26.36 -9.67
CA ASN A 325 12.01 -25.96 -10.85
C ASN A 325 12.16 -24.43 -10.98
N GLU A 326 13.35 -23.95 -11.36
CA GLU A 326 13.66 -22.52 -11.51
C GLU A 326 12.78 -21.77 -12.53
N ALA A 327 12.13 -22.48 -13.45
CA ALA A 327 11.19 -21.94 -14.44
C ALA A 327 9.83 -21.55 -13.84
N GLN A 328 9.53 -21.95 -12.59
CA GLN A 328 8.36 -21.50 -11.84
C GLN A 328 8.68 -20.21 -11.07
N GLY A 329 8.02 -19.11 -11.46
CA GLY A 329 8.33 -17.77 -10.96
C GLY A 329 7.38 -17.22 -9.91
N ALA A 330 6.27 -17.91 -9.61
CA ALA A 330 5.23 -17.40 -8.71
C ALA A 330 5.38 -17.92 -7.26
N PHE A 331 4.96 -17.10 -6.29
CA PHE A 331 4.83 -17.40 -4.85
C PHE A 331 6.08 -17.90 -4.09
N ILE A 332 7.24 -18.03 -4.74
CA ILE A 332 8.50 -18.42 -4.11
C ILE A 332 9.33 -17.17 -3.75
N PRO A 333 9.77 -17.01 -2.48
CA PRO A 333 10.64 -15.91 -2.08
C PRO A 333 11.88 -15.77 -2.98
N GLY A 334 12.24 -14.53 -3.34
CA GLY A 334 13.39 -14.25 -4.22
C GLY A 334 13.13 -14.43 -5.72
N ARG A 335 12.11 -15.20 -6.12
CA ARG A 335 11.66 -15.28 -7.52
C ARG A 335 10.71 -14.11 -7.81
N LEU A 336 11.00 -13.36 -8.88
CA LEU A 336 10.20 -12.19 -9.24
C LEU A 336 9.50 -12.43 -10.58
N ILE A 337 8.28 -11.89 -10.70
CA ILE A 337 7.51 -11.86 -11.95
C ILE A 337 8.29 -11.26 -13.13
N SER A 338 9.25 -10.37 -12.84
CA SER A 338 10.17 -9.77 -13.81
C SER A 338 10.90 -10.81 -14.65
N ASN A 339 11.30 -11.92 -14.04
CA ASN A 339 12.13 -12.93 -14.68
C ASN A 339 11.33 -13.62 -15.77
N ASN A 340 10.12 -14.08 -15.45
CA ASN A 340 9.24 -14.76 -16.39
C ASN A 340 8.86 -13.85 -17.57
N VAL A 341 8.53 -12.59 -17.29
CA VAL A 341 8.22 -11.61 -18.34
C VAL A 341 9.44 -11.42 -19.25
N LEU A 342 10.61 -11.09 -18.70
CA LEU A 342 11.79 -10.82 -19.52
C LEU A 342 12.23 -12.05 -20.34
N ILE A 343 12.25 -13.24 -19.74
CA ILE A 343 12.61 -14.49 -20.45
C ILE A 343 11.61 -14.78 -21.56
N ALA A 344 10.30 -14.68 -21.30
CA ALA A 344 9.27 -14.90 -22.33
C ALA A 344 9.47 -13.96 -23.52
N TYR A 345 9.71 -12.67 -23.30
CA TYR A 345 9.96 -11.71 -24.38
C TYR A 345 11.25 -12.00 -25.14
N GLU A 346 12.32 -12.43 -24.46
CA GLU A 346 13.55 -12.83 -25.13
C GLU A 346 13.32 -14.06 -26.02
N VAL A 347 12.64 -15.09 -25.51
CA VAL A 347 12.35 -16.30 -26.28
C VAL A 347 11.47 -15.98 -27.49
N LEU A 348 10.35 -15.28 -27.29
CA LEU A 348 9.44 -14.86 -28.36
C LEU A 348 10.15 -14.00 -29.42
N HIS A 349 11.01 -13.07 -29.00
CA HIS A 349 11.82 -12.29 -29.91
C HIS A 349 12.78 -13.17 -30.72
N SER A 350 13.38 -14.18 -30.10
CA SER A 350 14.24 -15.16 -30.80
C SER A 350 13.47 -15.95 -31.84
N LEU A 351 12.26 -16.42 -31.53
CA LEU A 351 11.38 -17.15 -32.45
C LEU A 351 11.06 -16.33 -33.71
N LYS A 352 10.84 -15.02 -33.55
CA LYS A 352 10.57 -14.11 -34.67
C LYS A 352 11.79 -13.85 -35.57
N MET A 353 12.99 -13.91 -35.00
CA MET A 353 14.24 -13.58 -35.71
C MET A 353 14.94 -14.81 -36.32
N LYS A 354 14.44 -16.04 -36.09
CA LYS A 354 15.01 -17.25 -36.69
C LYS A 354 14.87 -17.19 -38.22
N LYS A 355 16.00 -17.41 -38.93
CA LYS A 355 16.06 -17.49 -40.40
C LYS A 355 15.48 -18.81 -40.90
N ARG A 356 14.90 -18.81 -42.12
CA ARG A 356 14.21 -19.94 -42.77
C ARG A 356 14.96 -21.29 -42.82
N ARG A 357 16.30 -21.32 -42.66
CA ARG A 357 17.11 -22.57 -42.70
C ARG A 357 17.22 -23.31 -41.37
N ARG A 358 16.69 -22.77 -40.26
CA ARG A 358 16.68 -23.44 -38.95
C ARG A 358 15.31 -24.07 -38.68
N ARG A 359 15.27 -25.12 -37.84
CA ARG A 359 14.02 -25.78 -37.42
C ARG A 359 13.04 -24.76 -36.80
N GLY A 360 11.76 -24.95 -37.09
CA GLY A 360 10.67 -24.14 -36.56
C GLY A 360 10.41 -24.46 -35.09
N ASN A 361 9.95 -23.47 -34.32
CA ASN A 361 9.52 -23.65 -32.93
C ASN A 361 8.21 -22.90 -32.73
N PHE A 362 7.44 -23.30 -31.71
CA PHE A 362 6.25 -22.61 -31.26
C PHE A 362 6.34 -22.29 -29.76
N ALA A 363 5.57 -21.30 -29.33
CA ALA A 363 5.29 -21.01 -27.93
C ALA A 363 3.78 -21.17 -27.70
N LEU A 364 3.41 -21.98 -26.73
CA LEU A 364 2.03 -22.32 -26.38
C LEU A 364 1.74 -21.75 -24.98
N LYS A 365 0.90 -20.73 -24.92
CA LYS A 365 0.38 -20.18 -23.67
C LYS A 365 -0.84 -21.00 -23.25
N LEU A 366 -0.80 -21.56 -22.05
CA LEU A 366 -1.88 -22.33 -21.44
C LEU A 366 -2.44 -21.58 -20.23
N ASP A 367 -3.75 -21.72 -20.01
CA ASP A 367 -4.46 -21.25 -18.82
C ASP A 367 -5.00 -22.47 -18.05
N MET A 368 -4.39 -22.80 -16.92
CA MET A 368 -4.75 -23.98 -16.11
C MET A 368 -5.82 -23.66 -15.08
N CYS A 369 -6.69 -24.63 -14.77
CA CYS A 369 -7.69 -24.49 -13.72
C CYS A 369 -7.17 -24.94 -12.34
N ASN A 370 -7.16 -24.03 -11.37
CA ASN A 370 -6.69 -24.29 -10.00
C ASN A 370 -7.73 -25.00 -9.11
N ASP A 371 -9.00 -25.00 -9.51
CA ASP A 371 -10.12 -25.43 -8.66
C ASP A 371 -10.36 -26.96 -8.70
N ARG A 372 -9.60 -27.70 -9.52
CA ARG A 372 -9.82 -29.13 -9.80
C ARG A 372 -8.66 -30.04 -9.42
N VAL A 373 -7.76 -29.60 -8.53
CA VAL A 373 -6.60 -30.41 -8.13
C VAL A 373 -7.03 -31.64 -7.35
N GLU A 374 -6.69 -32.84 -7.84
CA GLU A 374 -6.94 -34.09 -7.11
C GLU A 374 -6.03 -34.21 -5.88
N TRP A 375 -6.63 -34.58 -4.73
CA TRP A 375 -5.93 -34.64 -3.45
C TRP A 375 -4.94 -35.81 -3.37
N ASP A 376 -5.27 -36.95 -3.99
CA ASP A 376 -4.38 -38.10 -4.07
C ASP A 376 -3.13 -37.80 -4.90
N PHE A 377 -3.28 -37.00 -5.97
CA PHE A 377 -2.15 -36.52 -6.75
C PHE A 377 -1.23 -35.62 -5.93
N LEU A 378 -1.79 -34.68 -5.15
CA LEU A 378 -1.02 -33.84 -4.24
C LEU A 378 -0.23 -34.68 -3.23
N ALA A 379 -0.88 -35.65 -2.59
CA ALA A 379 -0.23 -36.54 -1.62
C ALA A 379 0.88 -37.38 -2.29
N GLY A 380 0.62 -37.92 -3.48
CA GLY A 380 1.61 -38.64 -4.29
C GLY A 380 2.83 -37.78 -4.64
N MET A 381 2.61 -36.53 -5.07
CA MET A 381 3.69 -35.59 -5.38
C MET A 381 4.54 -35.24 -4.15
N MET A 382 3.90 -35.00 -3.00
CA MET A 382 4.64 -34.76 -1.75
C MET A 382 5.49 -35.98 -1.35
N LYS A 383 4.93 -37.18 -1.50
CA LYS A 383 5.65 -38.42 -1.20
C LYS A 383 6.86 -38.61 -2.13
N SER A 384 6.68 -38.43 -3.44
CA SER A 384 7.77 -38.54 -4.43
C SER A 384 8.87 -37.50 -4.24
N LEU A 385 8.52 -36.26 -3.87
CA LEU A 385 9.51 -35.22 -3.56
C LEU A 385 10.31 -35.52 -2.28
N GLY A 386 9.82 -36.40 -1.42
CA GLY A 386 10.50 -36.86 -0.20
C GLY A 386 10.05 -36.19 1.09
N PHE A 387 8.86 -35.59 1.13
CA PHE A 387 8.29 -35.07 2.37
C PHE A 387 8.02 -36.21 3.36
N HIS A 388 8.26 -35.97 4.64
CA HIS A 388 7.99 -36.93 5.70
C HIS A 388 6.49 -37.16 5.90
N ASP A 389 6.09 -38.40 6.24
CA ASP A 389 4.68 -38.81 6.41
C ASP A 389 3.91 -37.93 7.42
N ASP A 390 4.45 -37.71 8.63
CA ASP A 390 3.85 -36.80 9.62
C ASP A 390 3.49 -35.41 9.07
N TRP A 391 4.38 -34.84 8.24
CA TRP A 391 4.16 -33.53 7.62
C TRP A 391 3.06 -33.60 6.56
N MET A 392 3.07 -34.66 5.74
CA MET A 392 2.02 -34.88 4.75
C MET A 392 0.65 -35.03 5.40
N VAL A 393 0.55 -35.82 6.48
CA VAL A 393 -0.71 -36.00 7.23
C VAL A 393 -1.22 -34.65 7.75
N LEU A 394 -0.34 -33.80 8.30
CA LEU A 394 -0.72 -32.48 8.79
C LEU A 394 -1.27 -31.56 7.69
N ILE A 395 -0.62 -31.55 6.53
CA ILE A 395 -1.09 -30.79 5.35
C ILE A 395 -2.41 -31.34 4.83
N MET A 396 -2.52 -32.67 4.68
CA MET A 396 -3.72 -33.31 4.15
C MET A 396 -4.92 -33.09 5.07
N ARG A 397 -4.76 -33.15 6.41
CA ARG A 397 -5.83 -32.80 7.37
C ARG A 397 -6.38 -31.39 7.15
N CYS A 398 -5.53 -30.42 6.79
CA CYS A 398 -5.98 -29.06 6.50
C CYS A 398 -6.83 -28.99 5.22
N VAL A 399 -6.51 -29.80 4.21
CA VAL A 399 -7.14 -29.78 2.88
C VAL A 399 -8.40 -30.64 2.83
N THR A 400 -8.38 -31.84 3.41
CA THR A 400 -9.44 -32.84 3.25
C THR A 400 -10.63 -32.65 4.20
N LEU A 401 -10.42 -32.10 5.40
CA LEU A 401 -11.46 -31.93 6.42
C LEU A 401 -12.29 -30.64 6.24
N ILE A 402 -12.34 -30.09 5.03
CA ILE A 402 -13.01 -28.82 4.76
C ILE A 402 -14.50 -29.03 4.49
N SER A 403 -15.31 -28.06 4.89
CA SER A 403 -16.72 -27.96 4.48
C SER A 403 -17.01 -26.58 3.91
N TYR A 404 -17.74 -26.54 2.80
CA TYR A 404 -18.08 -25.32 2.07
C TYR A 404 -19.57 -25.00 2.16
N SER A 405 -19.89 -23.71 2.15
CA SER A 405 -21.21 -23.17 1.86
C SER A 405 -21.05 -21.96 0.94
N VAL A 406 -21.93 -21.81 -0.05
CA VAL A 406 -21.90 -20.73 -1.04
C VAL A 406 -22.77 -19.59 -0.57
N SER A 407 -22.27 -18.35 -0.63
CA SER A 407 -23.04 -17.17 -0.27
C SER A 407 -23.29 -16.26 -1.48
N LEU A 408 -24.56 -15.92 -1.67
CA LEU A 408 -25.05 -15.09 -2.76
C LEU A 408 -26.14 -14.15 -2.24
N ASN A 409 -26.00 -12.84 -2.52
CA ASN A 409 -26.96 -11.79 -2.14
C ASN A 409 -27.44 -11.83 -0.66
N GLY A 410 -26.56 -12.22 0.27
CA GLY A 410 -26.87 -12.29 1.71
C GLY A 410 -27.52 -13.59 2.19
N MET A 411 -27.79 -14.54 1.29
CA MET A 411 -28.23 -15.88 1.61
C MET A 411 -27.05 -16.87 1.48
N SER A 412 -27.16 -18.03 2.14
CA SER A 412 -26.14 -19.08 2.12
C SER A 412 -26.78 -20.42 1.74
N SER A 413 -26.05 -21.25 1.00
CA SER A 413 -26.44 -22.62 0.68
C SER A 413 -26.24 -23.56 1.88
N ASP A 414 -26.72 -24.79 1.72
CA ASP A 414 -26.37 -25.88 2.61
C ASP A 414 -24.86 -26.19 2.57
N TRP A 415 -24.39 -26.88 3.61
CA TRP A 415 -23.00 -27.28 3.74
C TRP A 415 -22.73 -28.56 2.94
N PHE A 416 -21.66 -28.56 2.15
CA PHE A 416 -21.18 -29.73 1.43
C PHE A 416 -19.69 -29.95 1.67
N SER A 417 -19.23 -31.19 1.46
CA SER A 417 -17.83 -31.58 1.64
C SER A 417 -17.22 -31.92 0.28
N PRO A 418 -16.14 -31.26 -0.14
CA PRO A 418 -15.45 -31.56 -1.39
C PRO A 418 -14.60 -32.84 -1.27
N SER A 419 -14.26 -33.44 -2.41
CA SER A 419 -13.25 -34.51 -2.51
C SER A 419 -12.03 -34.13 -3.37
N ARG A 420 -12.04 -32.93 -3.96
CA ARG A 420 -10.89 -32.32 -4.66
C ARG A 420 -10.89 -30.80 -4.58
N GLY A 421 -9.80 -30.21 -5.08
CA GLY A 421 -9.63 -28.77 -5.24
C GLY A 421 -8.92 -28.10 -4.07
N LEU A 422 -8.42 -26.89 -4.31
CA LEU A 422 -7.72 -26.07 -3.31
C LEU A 422 -8.48 -24.77 -3.07
N ARG A 423 -8.39 -24.20 -1.86
CA ARG A 423 -9.10 -22.97 -1.49
C ARG A 423 -8.55 -21.74 -2.18
N GLN A 424 -9.40 -20.98 -2.87
CA GLN A 424 -9.02 -19.66 -3.38
C GLN A 424 -9.05 -18.62 -2.25
N GLY A 425 -7.88 -18.14 -1.81
CA GLY A 425 -7.76 -17.13 -0.75
C GLY A 425 -7.19 -17.66 0.58
N ASP A 426 -6.92 -18.97 0.64
CA ASP A 426 -6.18 -19.62 1.70
C ASP A 426 -4.66 -19.35 1.58
N PRO A 427 -3.96 -19.02 2.68
CA PRO A 427 -2.50 -18.88 2.68
C PRO A 427 -1.74 -20.12 2.18
N LEU A 428 -2.22 -21.33 2.46
CA LEU A 428 -1.49 -22.58 2.18
C LEU A 428 -1.64 -23.04 0.73
N SER A 429 -2.86 -22.93 0.19
CA SER A 429 -3.23 -23.41 -1.15
C SER A 429 -2.28 -23.00 -2.29
N PRO A 430 -1.74 -21.76 -2.39
CA PRO A 430 -0.78 -21.41 -3.44
C PRO A 430 0.49 -22.26 -3.44
N TYR A 431 1.01 -22.65 -2.27
CA TYR A 431 2.24 -23.44 -2.16
C TYR A 431 1.99 -24.90 -2.54
N LEU A 432 0.82 -25.44 -2.16
CA LEU A 432 0.40 -26.78 -2.56
C LEU A 432 0.18 -26.88 -4.07
N PHE A 433 -0.37 -25.83 -4.67
CA PHE A 433 -0.50 -25.74 -6.13
C PHE A 433 0.86 -25.80 -6.84
N LEU A 434 1.91 -25.18 -6.29
CA LEU A 434 3.25 -25.25 -6.85
C LEU A 434 3.81 -26.67 -6.83
N ILE A 435 3.56 -27.43 -5.74
CA ILE A 435 3.96 -28.83 -5.63
C ILE A 435 3.30 -29.68 -6.73
N CYS A 436 2.01 -29.47 -7.00
CA CYS A 436 1.33 -30.16 -8.10
C CYS A 436 1.89 -29.75 -9.47
N ALA A 437 2.11 -28.45 -9.69
CA ALA A 437 2.66 -27.93 -10.95
C ALA A 437 4.09 -28.42 -11.24
N GLU A 438 4.85 -28.80 -10.20
CA GLU A 438 6.16 -29.44 -10.37
C GLU A 438 6.07 -30.78 -11.11
N GLY A 439 4.98 -31.52 -10.95
CA GLY A 439 4.74 -32.75 -11.72
C GLY A 439 4.69 -32.47 -13.23
N PHE A 440 4.04 -31.37 -13.62
CA PHE A 440 4.01 -30.95 -15.02
C PHE A 440 5.39 -30.49 -15.53
N SER A 441 6.13 -29.76 -14.70
CA SER A 441 7.51 -29.35 -15.01
C SER A 441 8.42 -30.56 -15.22
N THR A 442 8.28 -31.58 -14.37
CA THR A 442 9.06 -32.82 -14.40
C THR A 442 8.83 -33.59 -15.68
N LEU A 443 7.57 -33.78 -16.10
CA LEU A 443 7.26 -34.46 -17.37
C LEU A 443 7.86 -33.74 -18.58
N LEU A 444 7.87 -32.41 -18.58
CA LEU A 444 8.45 -31.62 -19.67
C LEU A 444 9.98 -31.68 -19.69
N GLU A 445 10.64 -31.78 -18.54
CA GLU A 445 12.10 -31.98 -18.48
C GLU A 445 12.49 -33.40 -18.84
N ASP A 446 11.73 -34.41 -18.43
CA ASP A 446 11.97 -35.80 -18.80
C ASP A 446 11.87 -36.02 -20.31
N ALA A 447 10.80 -35.52 -20.95
CA ALA A 447 10.67 -35.56 -22.41
C ALA A 447 11.82 -34.83 -23.13
N LYS A 448 12.43 -33.84 -22.48
CA LYS A 448 13.59 -33.13 -23.00
C LYS A 448 14.90 -33.89 -22.79
N GLN A 449 15.07 -34.58 -21.67
CA GLN A 449 16.20 -35.46 -21.41
C GLN A 449 16.22 -36.66 -22.36
N GLN A 450 15.04 -37.22 -22.66
CA GLN A 450 14.85 -38.29 -23.64
C GLN A 450 15.01 -37.82 -25.10
N GLY A 451 15.12 -36.51 -25.33
CA GLY A 451 15.31 -35.94 -26.67
C GLY A 451 14.05 -35.87 -27.53
N LEU A 452 12.87 -36.18 -26.98
CA LEU A 452 11.57 -36.10 -27.66
C LEU A 452 11.16 -34.65 -27.96
N MET A 453 11.57 -33.71 -27.10
CA MET A 453 11.39 -32.28 -27.31
C MET A 453 12.64 -31.49 -26.89
N ARG A 454 13.08 -30.48 -27.65
CA ARG A 454 14.27 -29.68 -27.27
C ARG A 454 13.91 -28.37 -26.57
N GLY A 455 12.73 -27.83 -26.86
CA GLY A 455 12.30 -26.51 -26.41
C GLY A 455 12.90 -25.36 -27.23
N ALA A 456 12.73 -24.12 -26.75
CA ALA A 456 13.25 -22.93 -27.41
C ALA A 456 14.70 -22.64 -27.01
N SER A 457 15.61 -22.82 -27.98
CA SER A 457 17.02 -22.49 -27.80
C SER A 457 17.30 -20.99 -27.89
N VAL A 458 18.07 -20.46 -26.95
CA VAL A 458 18.54 -19.08 -26.82
C VAL A 458 20.06 -19.03 -26.95
N GLY A 459 20.61 -17.92 -27.46
CA GLY A 459 22.06 -17.69 -27.45
C GLY A 459 22.88 -18.65 -28.32
N ARG A 460 22.52 -18.79 -29.61
CA ARG A 460 23.16 -19.75 -30.54
C ARG A 460 23.13 -21.21 -30.02
N GLU A 461 22.04 -21.60 -29.37
CA GLU A 461 21.81 -22.96 -28.86
C GLU A 461 22.63 -23.32 -27.61
N MET A 462 23.25 -22.35 -26.94
CA MET A 462 23.94 -22.56 -25.65
C MET A 462 22.98 -22.83 -24.49
N PHE A 463 21.72 -22.40 -24.59
CA PHE A 463 20.73 -22.55 -23.53
C PHE A 463 19.38 -22.92 -24.12
N SER A 464 18.65 -23.86 -23.52
CA SER A 464 17.31 -24.25 -23.99
C SER A 464 16.28 -24.24 -22.88
N ILE A 465 15.13 -23.65 -23.16
CA ILE A 465 13.98 -23.57 -22.24
C ILE A 465 12.78 -24.21 -22.92
N ASN A 466 12.17 -25.20 -22.27
CA ASN A 466 10.94 -25.88 -22.67
C ASN A 466 9.69 -25.27 -22.01
N HIS A 467 9.78 -24.64 -20.85
CA HIS A 467 8.61 -24.06 -20.17
C HIS A 467 8.94 -22.86 -19.26
N LEU A 468 7.91 -22.07 -18.96
CA LEU A 468 7.90 -20.99 -17.96
C LEU A 468 6.53 -20.96 -17.28
N PHE A 469 6.51 -21.13 -15.96
CA PHE A 469 5.28 -21.13 -15.18
C PHE A 469 5.21 -19.90 -14.28
N PHE A 470 4.03 -19.30 -14.23
CA PHE A 470 3.68 -18.28 -13.23
C PHE A 470 2.32 -18.63 -12.64
N ALA A 471 2.33 -19.47 -11.60
CA ALA A 471 1.12 -20.08 -11.05
C ALA A 471 0.35 -20.83 -12.16
N ASP A 472 -0.89 -20.44 -12.43
CA ASP A 472 -1.80 -21.00 -13.44
C ASP A 472 -1.45 -20.64 -14.89
N ASN A 473 -0.67 -19.58 -15.09
CA ASN A 473 -0.27 -19.10 -16.40
C ASN A 473 1.01 -19.80 -16.86
N CYS A 474 0.89 -20.72 -17.80
CA CYS A 474 2.01 -21.50 -18.32
C CYS A 474 2.35 -21.06 -19.75
N ILE A 475 3.65 -20.97 -20.07
CA ILE A 475 4.14 -20.89 -21.46
C ILE A 475 5.02 -22.09 -21.71
N LEU A 476 4.63 -22.93 -22.66
CA LEU A 476 5.43 -24.04 -23.16
C LEU A 476 6.12 -23.63 -24.45
N PHE A 477 7.31 -24.17 -24.68
CA PHE A 477 8.09 -24.00 -25.89
C PHE A 477 8.34 -25.36 -26.50
N GLY A 478 7.91 -25.55 -27.73
CA GLY A 478 8.02 -26.82 -28.45
C GLY A 478 8.66 -26.66 -29.83
N ASP A 479 9.00 -27.80 -30.42
CA ASP A 479 9.48 -27.89 -31.79
C ASP A 479 8.29 -27.95 -32.76
N ALA A 480 8.33 -27.18 -33.84
CA ALA A 480 7.27 -27.15 -34.85
C ALA A 480 7.39 -28.36 -35.80
N THR A 481 7.27 -29.55 -35.21
CA THR A 481 7.33 -30.88 -35.84
C THR A 481 6.16 -31.70 -35.33
N GLN A 482 5.61 -32.61 -36.12
CA GLN A 482 4.49 -33.44 -35.67
C GLN A 482 4.83 -34.23 -34.41
N GLU A 483 6.02 -34.82 -34.33
CA GLU A 483 6.50 -35.56 -33.15
C GLU A 483 6.48 -34.69 -31.89
N GLY A 484 7.19 -33.56 -31.89
CA GLY A 484 7.22 -32.66 -30.72
C GLY A 484 5.85 -32.09 -30.32
N VAL A 485 4.91 -31.94 -31.25
CA VAL A 485 3.54 -31.47 -30.96
C VAL A 485 2.68 -32.57 -30.37
N CYS A 486 2.79 -33.79 -30.89
CA CYS A 486 2.18 -34.98 -30.27
C CYS A 486 2.70 -35.17 -28.84
N THR A 487 4.02 -35.09 -28.63
CA THR A 487 4.62 -35.17 -27.30
C THR A 487 4.05 -34.13 -26.34
N VAL A 488 3.96 -32.85 -26.74
CA VAL A 488 3.37 -31.80 -25.87
C VAL A 488 1.90 -32.09 -25.56
N ARG A 489 1.11 -32.52 -26.55
CA ARG A 489 -0.30 -32.90 -26.35
C ARG A 489 -0.43 -34.06 -25.37
N ASP A 490 0.41 -35.08 -25.52
CA ASP A 490 0.32 -36.31 -24.75
C ASP A 490 0.76 -36.05 -23.29
N ILE A 491 1.78 -35.23 -23.06
CA ILE A 491 2.18 -34.75 -21.72
C ILE A 491 1.05 -33.95 -21.06
N ILE A 492 0.41 -33.02 -21.80
CA ILE A 492 -0.73 -32.26 -21.27
C ILE A 492 -1.84 -33.22 -20.84
N ARG A 493 -2.21 -34.18 -21.68
CA ARG A 493 -3.26 -35.16 -21.37
C ARG A 493 -2.92 -36.04 -20.18
N GLU A 494 -1.67 -36.51 -20.08
CA GLU A 494 -1.19 -37.29 -18.93
C GLU A 494 -1.31 -36.47 -17.64
N TYR A 495 -0.90 -35.20 -17.67
CA TYR A 495 -1.01 -34.32 -16.52
C TYR A 495 -2.48 -33.97 -16.18
N GLU A 496 -3.33 -33.68 -17.17
CA GLU A 496 -4.76 -33.41 -16.98
C GLU A 496 -5.47 -34.60 -16.30
N LYS A 497 -5.12 -35.83 -16.72
CA LYS A 497 -5.68 -37.07 -16.17
C LYS A 497 -5.20 -37.31 -14.74
N SER A 498 -3.90 -37.19 -14.49
CA SER A 498 -3.34 -37.51 -13.16
C SER A 498 -3.62 -36.42 -12.11
N ALA A 499 -3.55 -35.14 -12.48
CA ALA A 499 -3.70 -34.03 -11.54
C ALA A 499 -5.15 -33.50 -11.42
N GLY A 500 -6.04 -33.86 -12.35
CA GLY A 500 -7.41 -33.33 -12.50
C GLY A 500 -7.48 -31.88 -13.01
N GLN A 501 -6.34 -31.20 -13.14
CA GLN A 501 -6.24 -29.83 -13.64
C GLN A 501 -6.49 -29.79 -15.15
N LYS A 502 -7.59 -29.18 -15.59
CA LYS A 502 -7.91 -29.03 -17.02
C LYS A 502 -7.37 -27.72 -17.60
N VAL A 503 -6.94 -27.78 -18.86
CA VAL A 503 -6.56 -26.62 -19.69
C VAL A 503 -7.81 -25.92 -20.21
N ASN A 504 -7.85 -24.59 -20.10
CA ASN A 504 -8.83 -23.79 -20.80
C ASN A 504 -8.35 -23.46 -22.22
N TYR A 505 -8.75 -24.28 -23.20
CA TYR A 505 -8.35 -24.13 -24.60
C TYR A 505 -8.85 -22.81 -25.25
N ASP A 506 -9.97 -22.25 -24.78
CA ASP A 506 -10.50 -20.96 -25.29
C ASP A 506 -9.64 -19.76 -24.93
N LYS A 507 -8.94 -19.83 -23.79
CA LYS A 507 -8.00 -18.81 -23.33
C LYS A 507 -6.55 -19.12 -23.68
N SER A 508 -6.29 -20.33 -24.16
CA SER A 508 -4.97 -20.80 -24.57
C SER A 508 -4.64 -20.34 -25.98
N LEU A 509 -3.37 -20.01 -26.21
CA LEU A 509 -2.93 -19.27 -27.38
C LEU A 509 -1.60 -19.83 -27.89
N ILE A 510 -1.47 -20.01 -29.20
CA ILE A 510 -0.24 -20.48 -29.83
C ILE A 510 0.43 -19.41 -30.68
N TYR A 511 1.76 -19.39 -30.62
CA TYR A 511 2.64 -18.48 -31.33
C TYR A 511 3.68 -19.26 -32.11
N PHE A 512 3.83 -18.93 -33.39
CA PHE A 512 4.78 -19.62 -34.26
C PHE A 512 6.01 -18.77 -34.56
N GLY A 513 7.17 -19.42 -34.70
CA GLY A 513 8.36 -18.80 -35.26
C GLY A 513 8.15 -18.35 -36.71
N ALA A 514 8.88 -17.32 -37.15
CA ALA A 514 8.75 -16.76 -38.49
C ALA A 514 9.15 -17.73 -39.63
N ASN A 515 9.80 -18.83 -39.29
CA ASN A 515 10.27 -19.88 -40.19
C ASN A 515 9.30 -21.07 -40.33
N VAL A 516 8.17 -21.09 -39.62
CA VAL A 516 7.16 -22.16 -39.71
C VAL A 516 6.25 -21.92 -40.92
N LYS A 517 6.11 -22.93 -41.79
CA LYS A 517 5.22 -22.90 -42.97
C LYS A 517 3.75 -22.91 -42.55
N GLU A 518 2.87 -22.32 -43.36
CA GLU A 518 1.44 -22.20 -43.02
C GLU A 518 0.74 -23.56 -42.92
N GLU A 519 1.10 -24.53 -43.76
CA GLU A 519 0.62 -25.92 -43.69
C GLU A 519 0.88 -26.54 -42.31
N VAL A 520 2.14 -26.44 -41.85
CA VAL A 520 2.55 -26.95 -40.54
C VAL A 520 1.82 -26.22 -39.40
N LYS A 521 1.53 -24.92 -39.54
CA LYS A 521 0.73 -24.22 -38.52
C LYS A 521 -0.68 -24.81 -38.44
N GLY A 522 -1.33 -25.05 -39.58
CA GLY A 522 -2.66 -25.66 -39.66
C GLY A 522 -2.71 -27.01 -38.95
N ASP A 523 -1.74 -27.88 -39.23
CA ASP A 523 -1.65 -29.20 -38.60
C ASP A 523 -1.52 -29.11 -37.07
N ILE A 524 -0.68 -28.18 -36.59
CA ILE A 524 -0.44 -27.99 -35.16
C ILE A 524 -1.68 -27.44 -34.45
N ILE A 525 -2.39 -26.49 -35.09
CA ILE A 525 -3.63 -25.93 -34.57
C ILE A 525 -4.69 -27.02 -34.44
N ASN A 526 -4.85 -27.87 -35.46
CA ASN A 526 -5.80 -28.97 -35.45
C ASN A 526 -5.45 -30.03 -34.38
N THR A 527 -4.14 -30.27 -34.16
CA THR A 527 -3.68 -31.27 -33.19
C THR A 527 -3.85 -30.81 -31.74
N LEU A 528 -3.58 -29.53 -31.45
CA LEU A 528 -3.63 -28.97 -30.10
C LEU A 528 -4.97 -28.33 -29.74
N GLY A 529 -5.82 -28.01 -30.73
CA GLY A 529 -7.13 -27.38 -30.51
C GLY A 529 -7.05 -25.94 -29.98
N VAL A 530 -5.98 -25.20 -30.26
CA VAL A 530 -5.72 -23.86 -29.72
C VAL A 530 -5.77 -22.76 -30.77
N ARG A 531 -6.17 -21.56 -30.37
CA ARG A 531 -6.28 -20.41 -31.26
C ARG A 531 -4.90 -19.80 -31.54
N VAL A 532 -4.67 -19.39 -32.79
CA VAL A 532 -3.46 -18.61 -33.14
C VAL A 532 -3.60 -17.22 -32.58
N ALA A 533 -2.56 -16.79 -31.89
CA ALA A 533 -2.55 -15.48 -31.28
C ALA A 533 -2.58 -14.33 -32.27
N SER A 534 -3.46 -13.38 -31.99
CA SER A 534 -3.53 -12.10 -32.69
C SER A 534 -2.73 -11.02 -31.96
N ASN A 535 -2.10 -10.10 -32.70
CA ASN A 535 -1.43 -8.95 -32.09
C ASN A 535 -2.50 -7.86 -31.82
N PRO A 536 -2.77 -7.42 -30.57
CA PRO A 536 -1.91 -7.45 -29.38
C PRO A 536 -2.53 -8.16 -28.15
N GLU A 537 -2.37 -9.47 -28.04
CA GLU A 537 -2.72 -10.22 -26.82
C GLU A 537 -1.78 -9.94 -25.63
N LYS A 538 -2.27 -10.21 -24.41
CA LYS A 538 -1.56 -9.91 -23.16
C LYS A 538 -1.03 -11.18 -22.48
N TYR A 539 0.16 -11.05 -21.88
CA TYR A 539 0.74 -12.01 -20.95
C TYR A 539 1.13 -11.27 -19.66
N LEU A 540 0.67 -11.77 -18.52
CA LEU A 540 0.87 -11.16 -17.18
C LEU A 540 0.57 -9.65 -17.18
N GLY A 541 -0.51 -9.24 -17.87
CA GLY A 541 -0.96 -7.84 -17.96
C GLY A 541 -0.20 -6.95 -18.94
N LEU A 542 0.79 -7.47 -19.68
CA LEU A 542 1.63 -6.73 -20.63
C LEU A 542 1.42 -7.21 -22.07
N PRO A 543 1.61 -6.35 -23.09
CA PRO A 543 1.42 -6.73 -24.49
C PRO A 543 2.49 -7.74 -24.91
N MET A 544 2.10 -8.98 -25.18
CA MET A 544 3.04 -10.11 -25.27
C MET A 544 4.15 -9.94 -26.32
N MET A 545 3.93 -9.09 -27.33
CA MET A 545 5.00 -8.59 -28.20
C MET A 545 4.90 -7.07 -28.42
N VAL A 546 6.05 -6.41 -28.41
CA VAL A 546 6.18 -5.00 -28.83
C VAL A 546 6.75 -4.94 -30.25
N GLY A 547 5.90 -4.58 -31.22
CA GLY A 547 6.29 -4.41 -32.62
C GLY A 547 7.13 -3.16 -32.88
N ARG A 548 7.36 -2.84 -34.17
CA ARG A 548 8.11 -1.62 -34.57
C ARG A 548 7.45 -0.33 -34.07
N ARG A 549 6.12 -0.29 -34.00
CA ARG A 549 5.33 0.85 -33.49
C ARG A 549 5.18 0.76 -31.96
N LYS A 550 6.21 1.18 -31.23
CA LYS A 550 6.26 1.14 -29.77
C LYS A 550 5.15 1.95 -29.09
N ALA A 551 4.79 3.11 -29.65
CA ALA A 551 3.74 3.97 -29.09
C ALA A 551 2.36 3.28 -29.06
N TRP A 552 2.08 2.41 -30.03
CA TRP A 552 0.81 1.71 -30.14
C TRP A 552 0.67 0.60 -29.09
N ALA A 553 1.77 -0.09 -28.77
CA ALA A 553 1.79 -1.13 -27.74
C ALA A 553 1.42 -0.62 -26.34
N PHE A 554 1.65 0.67 -26.08
CA PHE A 554 1.38 1.30 -24.78
C PHE A 554 0.25 2.33 -24.83
N ALA A 555 -0.46 2.47 -25.95
CA ALA A 555 -1.55 3.44 -26.10
C ALA A 555 -2.66 3.26 -25.04
N SER A 556 -2.95 2.01 -24.66
CA SER A 556 -3.94 1.67 -23.63
C SER A 556 -3.66 2.27 -22.24
N PHE A 557 -2.44 2.72 -21.95
CA PHE A 557 -2.14 3.45 -20.72
C PHE A 557 -2.79 4.82 -20.70
N LYS A 558 -2.89 5.50 -21.85
CA LYS A 558 -3.58 6.78 -21.97
C LYS A 558 -5.06 6.62 -21.64
N ASP A 559 -5.70 5.60 -22.19
CA ASP A 559 -7.13 5.33 -21.95
C ASP A 559 -7.40 4.97 -20.50
N ARG A 560 -6.51 4.20 -19.85
CA ARG A 560 -6.60 3.91 -18.42
C ARG A 560 -6.49 5.17 -17.56
N PHE A 561 -5.58 6.08 -17.88
CA PHE A 561 -5.47 7.36 -17.17
C PHE A 561 -6.76 8.17 -17.31
N TRP A 562 -7.33 8.26 -18.51
CA TRP A 562 -8.62 8.94 -18.73
C TRP A 562 -9.76 8.28 -17.95
N LYS A 563 -9.91 6.96 -18.03
CA LYS A 563 -10.95 6.24 -17.26
C LYS A 563 -10.84 6.50 -15.75
N HIS A 564 -9.62 6.51 -15.20
CA HIS A 564 -9.41 6.84 -13.79
C HIS A 564 -9.72 8.31 -13.49
N VAL A 565 -9.24 9.25 -14.31
CA VAL A 565 -9.52 10.68 -14.12
C VAL A 565 -11.01 10.98 -14.22
N ASP A 566 -11.69 10.46 -15.24
CA ASP A 566 -13.12 10.69 -15.47
C ASP A 566 -13.95 10.08 -14.32
N GLY A 567 -13.66 8.83 -13.91
CA GLY A 567 -14.37 8.17 -12.81
C GLY A 567 -14.24 8.88 -11.46
N TRP A 568 -13.13 9.59 -11.23
CA TRP A 568 -12.87 10.33 -9.98
C TRP A 568 -13.16 11.83 -10.06
N SER A 569 -13.28 12.39 -11.28
CA SER A 569 -13.59 13.80 -11.50
C SER A 569 -14.94 14.22 -10.91
N PHE A 570 -15.89 13.28 -10.80
CA PHE A 570 -17.21 13.50 -10.20
C PHE A 570 -17.20 13.53 -8.66
N ARG A 571 -16.10 13.12 -8.00
CA ARG A 571 -16.04 12.92 -6.53
C ARG A 571 -15.59 14.15 -5.71
N TYR A 572 -15.63 15.36 -6.28
CA TYR A 572 -15.26 16.63 -5.60
C TYR A 572 -14.03 16.55 -4.68
N LEU A 573 -12.88 16.13 -5.21
CA LEU A 573 -11.66 15.96 -4.42
C LEU A 573 -11.07 17.31 -3.98
N SER A 574 -10.58 17.35 -2.73
CA SER A 574 -9.72 18.44 -2.23
C SER A 574 -8.35 18.41 -2.92
N MET A 575 -7.55 19.49 -2.80
CA MET A 575 -6.19 19.50 -3.36
C MET A 575 -5.29 18.41 -2.76
N GLY A 576 -5.41 18.14 -1.45
CA GLY A 576 -4.74 16.99 -0.82
C GLY A 576 -5.21 15.65 -1.39
N GLY A 577 -6.52 15.50 -1.61
CA GLY A 577 -7.09 14.30 -2.25
C GLY A 577 -6.57 14.07 -3.67
N LYS A 578 -6.41 15.15 -4.45
CA LYS A 578 -5.80 15.08 -5.79
C LYS A 578 -4.32 14.68 -5.74
N GLU A 579 -3.56 15.16 -4.75
CA GLU A 579 -2.15 14.81 -4.59
C GLU A 579 -2.01 13.30 -4.35
N VAL A 580 -2.81 12.77 -3.42
CA VAL A 580 -2.86 11.34 -3.09
C VAL A 580 -3.30 10.53 -4.31
N PHE A 581 -4.34 10.97 -5.03
CA PHE A 581 -4.82 10.27 -6.23
C PHE A 581 -3.74 10.19 -7.32
N ILE A 582 -3.05 11.30 -7.62
CA ILE A 582 -1.98 11.32 -8.62
C ILE A 582 -0.87 10.34 -8.23
N LYS A 583 -0.43 10.34 -6.97
CA LYS A 583 0.67 9.50 -6.51
C LYS A 583 0.29 8.02 -6.42
N SER A 584 -0.85 7.73 -5.80
CA SER A 584 -1.26 6.36 -5.47
C SER A 584 -1.95 5.63 -6.63
N VAL A 585 -2.57 6.37 -7.56
CA VAL A 585 -3.30 5.77 -8.69
C VAL A 585 -2.59 6.04 -10.01
N LEU A 586 -2.44 7.32 -10.41
CA LEU A 586 -1.94 7.65 -11.74
C LEU A 586 -0.45 7.29 -11.92
N GLN A 587 0.42 7.69 -11.00
CA GLN A 587 1.85 7.36 -11.06
C GLN A 587 2.15 5.87 -10.81
N ALA A 588 1.27 5.17 -10.08
CA ALA A 588 1.37 3.73 -9.85
C ALA A 588 0.92 2.90 -11.07
N THR A 589 -0.04 3.38 -11.86
CA THR A 589 -0.61 2.66 -13.02
C THR A 589 0.44 2.20 -14.04
N PRO A 590 1.40 3.03 -14.51
CA PRO A 590 2.41 2.60 -15.47
C PRO A 590 3.62 1.92 -14.83
N LEU A 591 3.75 1.96 -13.50
CA LEU A 591 4.94 1.50 -12.77
C LEU A 591 5.29 0.06 -13.11
N TYR A 592 4.29 -0.82 -13.16
CA TYR A 592 4.50 -2.23 -13.51
C TYR A 592 5.12 -2.39 -14.90
N ALA A 593 4.65 -1.69 -15.94
CA ALA A 593 5.22 -1.81 -17.29
C ALA A 593 6.58 -1.09 -17.43
N MET A 594 6.77 0.02 -16.72
CA MET A 594 8.03 0.78 -16.72
C MET A 594 9.20 0.00 -16.10
N GLN A 595 8.94 -1.06 -15.33
CA GLN A 595 10.03 -1.92 -14.83
C GLN A 595 10.75 -2.70 -15.93
N TRP A 596 10.12 -2.91 -17.09
CA TRP A 596 10.63 -3.79 -18.16
C TRP A 596 10.89 -3.05 -19.47
N PHE A 597 10.15 -1.96 -19.72
CA PHE A 597 10.20 -1.21 -20.97
C PHE A 597 10.60 0.23 -20.72
N ILE A 598 11.49 0.74 -21.58
CA ILE A 598 11.72 2.18 -21.68
C ILE A 598 10.57 2.81 -22.48
N PHE A 599 9.73 3.57 -21.81
CA PHE A 599 8.63 4.27 -22.46
C PHE A 599 9.19 5.38 -23.37
N PRO A 600 8.58 5.61 -24.55
CA PRO A 600 8.93 6.75 -25.37
C PRO A 600 8.74 8.05 -24.58
N LYS A 601 9.71 8.98 -24.67
CA LYS A 601 9.61 10.29 -24.00
C LYS A 601 8.29 11.00 -24.30
N THR A 602 7.81 10.90 -25.55
CA THR A 602 6.52 11.47 -25.98
C THR A 602 5.33 10.90 -25.20
N LEU A 603 5.31 9.59 -24.92
CA LEU A 603 4.27 8.97 -24.12
C LEU A 603 4.35 9.42 -22.66
N CYS A 604 5.56 9.47 -22.07
CA CYS A 604 5.75 9.99 -20.71
C CYS A 604 5.22 11.43 -20.58
N SER A 605 5.58 12.31 -21.52
CA SER A 605 5.09 13.70 -21.54
C SER A 605 3.57 13.78 -21.73
N GLN A 606 2.96 12.91 -22.54
CA GLN A 606 1.50 12.85 -22.68
C GLN A 606 0.80 12.46 -21.37
N LEU A 607 1.33 11.45 -20.65
CA LEU A 607 0.79 11.03 -19.35
C LEU A 607 0.98 12.11 -18.28
N GLU A 608 2.16 12.75 -18.25
CA GLU A 608 2.44 13.90 -17.38
C GLU A 608 1.51 15.07 -17.64
N ASN A 609 1.18 15.34 -18.91
CA ASN A 609 0.21 16.38 -19.27
C ASN A 609 -1.21 16.06 -18.75
N ILE A 610 -1.63 14.79 -18.74
CA ILE A 610 -2.92 14.40 -18.15
C ILE A 610 -2.90 14.64 -16.64
N MET A 611 -1.83 14.24 -15.94
CA MET A 611 -1.69 14.49 -14.50
C MET A 611 -1.66 15.98 -14.17
N ASN A 612 -0.94 16.78 -14.97
CA ASN A 612 -0.86 18.23 -14.83
C ASN A 612 -2.24 18.89 -15.01
N LYS A 613 -2.98 18.50 -16.06
CA LYS A 613 -4.35 18.99 -16.28
C LYS A 613 -5.28 18.62 -15.13
N PHE A 614 -5.20 17.39 -14.63
CA PHE A 614 -6.04 16.94 -13.52
C PHE A 614 -5.73 17.66 -12.20
N TRP A 615 -4.45 17.94 -11.94
CA TRP A 615 -4.02 18.68 -10.76
C TRP A 615 -4.65 20.09 -10.74
N TRP A 616 -4.52 20.82 -11.85
CA TRP A 616 -4.99 22.21 -11.95
C TRP A 616 -6.46 22.36 -12.32
N SER A 617 -7.15 21.32 -12.77
CA SER A 617 -8.56 21.43 -13.16
C SER A 617 -9.45 21.81 -11.97
N ASN A 618 -10.46 22.65 -12.21
CA ASN A 618 -11.48 22.93 -11.19
C ASN A 618 -12.65 21.94 -11.34
N ASN A 619 -13.17 21.42 -10.22
CA ASN A 619 -14.21 20.38 -10.19
C ASN A 619 -15.52 20.79 -10.90
N LYS A 620 -15.74 22.10 -11.13
CA LYS A 620 -16.93 22.64 -11.79
C LYS A 620 -16.77 22.95 -13.30
N LEU A 621 -15.56 23.29 -13.76
CA LEU A 621 -15.35 23.88 -15.09
C LEU A 621 -14.41 23.06 -16.00
N LYS A 622 -13.88 21.92 -15.53
CA LYS A 622 -12.86 21.07 -16.20
C LYS A 622 -11.61 21.83 -16.71
N THR A 623 -11.50 23.11 -16.38
CA THR A 623 -10.43 24.05 -16.73
C THR A 623 -9.89 24.65 -15.44
N GLY A 624 -8.63 25.09 -15.47
CA GLY A 624 -8.02 25.77 -14.34
C GLY A 624 -6.66 26.35 -14.67
N ILE A 625 -6.23 27.30 -13.85
CA ILE A 625 -5.01 28.08 -14.06
C ILE A 625 -3.81 27.25 -13.61
N HIS A 626 -2.81 27.11 -14.48
CA HIS A 626 -1.55 26.45 -14.15
C HIS A 626 -0.62 27.44 -13.44
N TRP A 627 -0.62 27.44 -12.10
CA TRP A 627 0.21 28.35 -11.30
C TRP A 627 1.71 28.01 -11.31
N SER A 628 2.07 26.79 -11.69
CA SER A 628 3.46 26.34 -11.79
C SER A 628 3.63 25.29 -12.87
N GLY A 629 4.82 25.27 -13.47
CA GLY A 629 5.24 24.23 -14.41
C GLY A 629 5.41 22.87 -13.73
N TRP A 630 5.14 21.78 -14.47
CA TRP A 630 5.26 20.40 -13.99
C TRP A 630 6.67 20.06 -13.49
N ASN A 631 7.69 20.70 -14.07
CA ASN A 631 9.09 20.57 -13.68
C ASN A 631 9.37 20.94 -12.22
N LYS A 632 8.67 21.93 -11.68
CA LYS A 632 8.79 22.32 -10.27
C LYS A 632 7.97 21.37 -9.37
N LEU A 633 6.86 20.85 -9.87
CA LEU A 633 5.97 19.98 -9.08
C LEU A 633 6.55 18.60 -8.80
N TYR A 634 7.39 18.06 -9.70
CA TYR A 634 8.05 16.77 -9.47
C TYR A 634 9.31 16.82 -8.60
N LEU A 635 9.77 18.01 -8.19
CA LEU A 635 10.86 18.12 -7.22
C LEU A 635 10.47 17.51 -5.88
N SER A 636 11.47 17.14 -5.07
CA SER A 636 11.19 16.62 -3.73
C SER A 636 10.51 17.69 -2.88
N LYS A 637 9.79 17.29 -1.82
CA LYS A 637 9.21 18.26 -0.88
C LYS A 637 10.29 19.09 -0.17
N PHE A 638 11.48 18.54 0.01
CA PHE A 638 12.63 19.26 0.56
C PHE A 638 13.13 20.36 -0.39
N ASP A 639 13.08 20.11 -1.71
CA ASP A 639 13.49 21.06 -2.75
C ASP A 639 12.35 22.03 -3.17
N GLY A 640 11.25 22.09 -2.39
CA GLY A 640 10.11 22.97 -2.65
C GLY A 640 9.11 22.46 -3.69
N GLY A 641 9.20 21.19 -4.12
CA GLY A 641 8.22 20.54 -4.99
C GLY A 641 7.09 19.81 -4.24
N LEU A 642 6.20 19.15 -4.98
CA LEU A 642 5.12 18.33 -4.40
C LEU A 642 5.49 16.85 -4.27
N GLY A 643 6.67 16.45 -4.75
CA GLY A 643 7.09 15.04 -4.77
C GLY A 643 6.35 14.21 -5.80
N PHE A 644 5.82 14.81 -6.87
CA PHE A 644 5.44 14.06 -8.06
C PHE A 644 6.68 13.47 -8.74
N LYS A 645 6.50 12.60 -9.74
CA LYS A 645 7.60 11.94 -10.43
C LYS A 645 7.63 12.36 -11.90
N ASN A 646 8.82 12.69 -12.37
CA ASN A 646 9.16 12.63 -13.80
C ASN A 646 9.16 11.16 -14.24
N LEU A 647 8.20 10.79 -15.08
CA LEU A 647 7.96 9.41 -15.47
C LEU A 647 9.11 8.82 -16.29
N PHE A 648 9.81 9.63 -17.08
CA PHE A 648 10.93 9.15 -17.90
C PHE A 648 12.16 8.81 -17.04
N LEU A 649 12.54 9.69 -16.12
CA LEU A 649 13.65 9.41 -15.18
C LEU A 649 13.28 8.28 -14.22
N PHE A 650 12.04 8.25 -13.76
CA PHE A 650 11.56 7.18 -12.89
C PHE A 650 11.59 5.82 -13.59
N ASN A 651 11.21 5.78 -14.87
CA ASN A 651 11.34 4.59 -15.71
C ASN A 651 12.80 4.12 -15.85
N LYS A 652 13.76 5.03 -16.08
CA LYS A 652 15.19 4.69 -16.09
C LYS A 652 15.66 4.12 -14.75
N ALA A 653 15.28 4.73 -13.64
CA ALA A 653 15.62 4.24 -12.30
C ALA A 653 15.02 2.86 -12.01
N LEU A 654 13.82 2.57 -12.51
CA LEU A 654 13.21 1.23 -12.43
C LEU A 654 13.98 0.18 -13.25
N LEU A 655 14.41 0.53 -14.46
CA LEU A 655 15.21 -0.35 -15.33
C LEU A 655 16.60 -0.62 -14.77
N ALA A 656 17.25 0.37 -14.15
CA ALA A 656 18.54 0.21 -13.48
C ALA A 656 18.50 -0.86 -12.37
N LYS A 657 17.34 -1.06 -11.72
CA LYS A 657 17.15 -2.17 -10.76
C LYS A 657 17.36 -3.54 -11.41
N GLN A 658 16.99 -3.71 -12.67
CA GLN A 658 17.20 -4.96 -13.40
C GLN A 658 18.68 -5.18 -13.73
N VAL A 659 19.39 -4.11 -14.10
CA VAL A 659 20.86 -4.17 -14.32
C VAL A 659 21.57 -4.57 -13.04
N TRP A 660 21.27 -3.89 -11.93
CA TRP A 660 21.82 -4.22 -10.61
C TRP A 660 21.58 -5.69 -10.25
N ARG A 661 20.37 -6.20 -10.50
CA ARG A 661 20.04 -7.59 -10.21
C ARG A 661 20.90 -8.58 -11.00
N VAL A 662 21.04 -8.38 -12.32
CA VAL A 662 21.85 -9.26 -13.17
C VAL A 662 23.32 -9.28 -12.72
N LEU A 663 23.82 -8.17 -12.19
CA LEU A 663 25.15 -8.07 -11.59
C LEU A 663 25.25 -8.83 -10.26
N THR A 664 24.32 -8.63 -9.33
CA THR A 664 24.37 -9.23 -7.99
C THR A 664 23.96 -10.70 -7.95
N GLN A 665 23.18 -11.18 -8.94
CA GLN A 665 22.63 -12.54 -9.00
C GLN A 665 22.91 -13.18 -10.37
N PRO A 666 24.18 -13.45 -10.73
CA PRO A 666 24.55 -13.94 -12.05
C PRO A 666 24.03 -15.36 -12.36
N GLN A 667 23.71 -16.14 -11.32
CA GLN A 667 23.24 -17.53 -11.47
C GLN A 667 21.72 -17.65 -11.69
N CYS A 668 20.95 -16.57 -11.54
CA CYS A 668 19.51 -16.67 -11.77
C CYS A 668 19.20 -16.99 -13.25
N LEU A 669 18.09 -17.70 -13.50
CA LEU A 669 17.67 -18.12 -14.85
C LEU A 669 17.68 -16.95 -15.86
N LEU A 670 17.18 -15.77 -15.46
CA LEU A 670 17.20 -14.58 -16.30
C LEU A 670 18.62 -14.15 -16.69
N ALA A 671 19.55 -14.10 -15.73
CA ALA A 671 20.93 -13.69 -15.97
C ALA A 671 21.64 -14.69 -16.91
N ARG A 672 21.43 -16.00 -16.72
CA ARG A 672 21.95 -17.06 -17.59
C ARG A 672 21.43 -16.93 -19.03
N VAL A 673 20.13 -16.66 -19.19
CA VAL A 673 19.49 -16.44 -20.50
C VAL A 673 20.04 -15.20 -21.21
N LEU A 674 20.16 -14.07 -20.49
CA LEU A 674 20.70 -12.83 -21.05
C LEU A 674 22.18 -12.96 -21.39
N LYS A 675 22.97 -13.61 -20.52
CA LYS A 675 24.39 -13.88 -20.74
C LYS A 675 24.60 -14.73 -21.99
N ALA A 676 23.92 -15.88 -22.08
CA ALA A 676 23.98 -16.74 -23.26
C ALA A 676 23.63 -16.00 -24.57
N ARG A 677 22.69 -15.06 -24.50
CA ARG A 677 22.23 -14.32 -25.70
C ARG A 677 23.12 -13.15 -26.11
N TYR A 678 23.48 -12.29 -25.17
CA TYR A 678 24.02 -10.96 -25.47
C TYR A 678 25.48 -10.79 -25.09
N PHE A 679 25.94 -11.49 -24.04
CA PHE A 679 27.29 -11.34 -23.50
C PHE A 679 27.87 -12.69 -23.04
N PRO A 680 28.01 -13.69 -23.93
CA PRO A 680 28.44 -15.04 -23.53
C PRO A 680 29.86 -15.07 -22.96
N PHE A 681 30.73 -14.17 -23.45
CA PHE A 681 32.16 -14.11 -23.10
C PHE A 681 32.56 -12.82 -22.38
N THR A 682 31.59 -11.97 -22.02
CA THR A 682 31.83 -10.66 -21.39
C THR A 682 30.84 -10.43 -20.25
N ASP A 683 30.93 -9.29 -19.59
CA ASP A 683 29.96 -8.86 -18.57
C ASP A 683 28.88 -7.95 -19.13
N ILE A 684 27.79 -7.78 -18.38
CA ILE A 684 26.66 -6.89 -18.74
C ILE A 684 27.10 -5.44 -18.94
N LEU A 685 28.12 -4.98 -18.22
CA LEU A 685 28.69 -3.63 -18.36
C LEU A 685 29.41 -3.45 -19.70
N ALA A 686 30.15 -4.47 -20.15
CA ALA A 686 30.83 -4.47 -21.44
C ALA A 686 29.92 -4.87 -22.64
N ALA A 687 28.72 -5.38 -22.36
CA ALA A 687 27.82 -5.92 -23.38
C ALA A 687 27.41 -4.86 -24.40
N LYS A 688 27.52 -5.17 -25.70
CA LYS A 688 27.03 -4.27 -26.77
C LYS A 688 25.55 -4.56 -27.05
N ILE A 689 24.80 -3.51 -27.42
CA ILE A 689 23.38 -3.64 -27.81
C ILE A 689 23.23 -4.58 -29.03
N GLY A 690 24.21 -4.61 -29.93
CA GLY A 690 24.18 -5.42 -31.16
C GLY A 690 23.18 -4.92 -32.21
N SER A 691 23.12 -5.59 -33.35
CA SER A 691 22.35 -5.13 -34.53
C SER A 691 20.85 -5.40 -34.43
N TYR A 692 20.44 -6.51 -33.80
CA TYR A 692 19.03 -6.93 -33.68
C TYR A 692 18.64 -7.35 -32.25
N PRO A 693 18.75 -6.45 -31.26
CA PRO A 693 18.31 -6.74 -29.88
C PRO A 693 16.80 -6.74 -29.74
N SER A 694 16.32 -7.42 -28.69
CA SER A 694 14.95 -7.27 -28.21
C SER A 694 14.72 -5.85 -27.67
N PHE A 695 13.45 -5.46 -27.55
CA PHE A 695 13.10 -4.16 -26.98
C PHE A 695 13.37 -4.10 -25.47
N THR A 696 13.18 -5.20 -24.76
CA THR A 696 13.54 -5.40 -23.35
C THR A 696 15.03 -5.20 -23.13
N TRP A 697 15.89 -5.81 -23.95
CA TRP A 697 17.34 -5.63 -23.84
C TRP A 697 17.78 -4.19 -24.10
N ARG A 698 17.22 -3.52 -25.12
CA ARG A 698 17.46 -2.08 -25.35
C ARG A 698 17.05 -1.23 -24.14
N SER A 699 15.96 -1.60 -23.47
CA SER A 699 15.48 -0.89 -22.29
C SER A 699 16.46 -1.05 -21.12
N ILE A 700 16.92 -2.27 -20.85
CA ILE A 700 17.91 -2.57 -19.80
C ILE A 700 19.23 -1.82 -20.06
N CYS A 701 19.75 -1.87 -21.28
CA CYS A 701 20.98 -1.17 -21.65
C CYS A 701 20.88 0.36 -21.48
N SER A 702 19.68 0.96 -21.64
CA SER A 702 19.50 2.42 -21.53
C SER A 702 19.64 2.99 -20.11
N ALA A 703 19.65 2.11 -19.11
CA ALA A 703 19.76 2.45 -17.70
C ALA A 703 21.07 1.96 -17.06
N ARG A 704 21.96 1.38 -17.86
CA ARG A 704 23.23 0.80 -17.40
C ARG A 704 24.20 1.85 -16.86
N ASP A 705 24.30 2.98 -17.57
CA ASP A 705 25.19 4.09 -17.22
C ASP A 705 24.98 4.56 -15.77
N LEU A 706 23.73 4.56 -15.28
CA LEU A 706 23.41 4.89 -13.89
C LEU A 706 24.09 3.96 -12.87
N ILE A 707 24.09 2.66 -13.17
CA ILE A 707 24.70 1.66 -12.27
C ILE A 707 26.22 1.76 -12.36
N GLU A 708 26.77 1.92 -13.55
CA GLU A 708 28.21 2.09 -13.76
C GLU A 708 28.75 3.32 -13.00
N ASP A 709 28.04 4.44 -13.05
CA ASP A 709 28.44 5.68 -12.36
C ASP A 709 28.32 5.56 -10.83
N GLY A 710 27.41 4.72 -10.32
CA GLY A 710 27.09 4.65 -8.89
C GLY A 710 27.55 3.38 -8.16
N MET A 711 28.14 2.43 -8.87
CA MET A 711 28.70 1.22 -8.27
C MET A 711 30.08 1.49 -7.66
N LEU A 712 30.34 0.83 -6.53
CA LEU A 712 31.63 0.74 -5.86
C LEU A 712 31.90 -0.73 -5.57
N TRP A 713 33.17 -1.11 -5.49
CA TRP A 713 33.55 -2.45 -5.04
C TRP A 713 33.93 -2.41 -3.57
N SER A 714 33.31 -3.27 -2.77
CA SER A 714 33.80 -3.62 -1.44
C SER A 714 34.76 -4.79 -1.60
N ILE A 715 36.01 -4.56 -1.24
CA ILE A 715 37.09 -5.52 -1.44
C ILE A 715 37.04 -6.54 -0.29
N GLY A 716 36.92 -7.81 -0.65
CA GLY A 716 37.07 -8.98 0.21
C GLY A 716 38.47 -9.55 0.06
N LYS A 717 38.64 -10.62 -0.74
CA LYS A 717 39.95 -11.22 -1.03
C LYS A 717 40.83 -10.38 -1.97
N GLY A 718 40.25 -9.50 -2.80
CA GLY A 718 41.02 -8.64 -3.70
C GLY A 718 41.71 -9.37 -4.87
N ASP A 719 41.38 -10.64 -5.13
CA ASP A 719 41.97 -11.45 -6.23
C ASP A 719 41.50 -11.01 -7.62
N ARG A 720 40.35 -10.33 -7.72
CA ARG A 720 39.69 -10.01 -9.00
C ARG A 720 40.05 -8.65 -9.58
N HIS A 721 40.82 -7.84 -8.85
CA HIS A 721 41.11 -6.45 -9.23
C HIS A 721 42.61 -6.24 -9.41
N ASP A 722 43.00 -6.00 -10.66
CA ASP A 722 44.38 -5.65 -11.03
C ASP A 722 44.53 -4.12 -11.05
N ILE A 723 45.61 -3.64 -10.43
CA ILE A 723 45.93 -2.21 -10.39
C ILE A 723 46.65 -1.89 -11.69
N ARG A 724 45.96 -1.17 -12.59
CA ARG A 724 46.50 -0.78 -13.89
C ARG A 724 47.92 -0.24 -13.78
N ASN A 725 48.85 -0.93 -14.46
CA ASN A 725 50.27 -0.65 -14.69
C ASN A 725 51.33 -1.36 -13.81
N ARG A 726 51.00 -2.30 -12.91
CA ARG A 726 52.06 -3.02 -12.16
C ARG A 726 51.92 -4.55 -11.97
N TRP A 727 50.95 -5.23 -12.57
CA TRP A 727 50.75 -6.68 -12.38
C TRP A 727 50.58 -7.09 -10.90
N ILE A 728 50.01 -6.19 -10.08
CA ILE A 728 49.78 -6.40 -8.65
C ILE A 728 48.26 -6.42 -8.43
N THR A 729 47.74 -7.55 -7.93
CA THR A 729 46.35 -7.65 -7.48
C THR A 729 46.16 -6.99 -6.13
N VAL A 730 44.96 -6.49 -5.85
CA VAL A 730 44.61 -5.81 -4.58
C VAL A 730 44.92 -6.68 -3.35
N ASN A 731 44.82 -8.01 -3.47
CA ASN A 731 45.19 -8.95 -2.40
C ASN A 731 46.65 -8.75 -1.90
N HIS A 732 47.59 -8.46 -2.79
CA HIS A 732 49.00 -8.24 -2.41
C HIS A 732 49.22 -6.96 -1.58
N LEU A 733 48.25 -6.03 -1.59
CA LEU A 733 48.27 -4.83 -0.75
C LEU A 733 47.64 -5.06 0.62
N MET A 734 47.10 -6.25 0.90
CA MET A 734 46.47 -6.63 2.16
C MET A 734 47.44 -7.50 2.97
N GLN A 735 47.30 -7.49 4.31
CA GLN A 735 47.98 -8.47 5.14
C GLN A 735 47.27 -9.83 5.01
N SER A 736 48.03 -10.92 4.89
CA SER A 736 47.48 -12.27 4.72
C SER A 736 46.66 -12.78 5.91
N ASP A 737 46.84 -12.15 7.08
CA ASP A 737 46.40 -12.67 8.38
C ASP A 737 45.41 -11.71 9.08
N SER A 738 45.31 -10.47 8.59
CA SER A 738 44.44 -9.43 9.14
C SER A 738 43.67 -8.78 8.00
N ALA A 739 42.38 -8.54 8.19
CA ALA A 739 41.54 -7.83 7.21
C ALA A 739 41.87 -6.33 7.16
N THR A 740 43.16 -6.00 7.02
CA THR A 740 43.71 -4.65 7.04
C THR A 740 44.71 -4.46 5.90
N TRP A 741 44.87 -3.21 5.49
CA TRP A 741 45.81 -2.79 4.45
C TRP A 741 47.25 -2.92 4.96
N ASN A 742 48.16 -3.41 4.12
CA ASN A 742 49.59 -3.43 4.41
C ASN A 742 50.16 -1.99 4.27
N ASP A 743 50.18 -1.26 5.39
CA ASP A 743 50.48 0.18 5.42
C ASP A 743 51.88 0.50 4.85
N GLU A 744 52.86 -0.33 5.18
CA GLU A 744 54.25 -0.15 4.77
C GLU A 744 54.40 -0.34 3.25
N LEU A 745 53.77 -1.38 2.72
CA LEU A 745 53.82 -1.68 1.29
C LEU A 745 53.06 -0.64 0.45
N ILE A 746 51.93 -0.11 0.95
CA ILE A 746 51.15 0.93 0.25
C ILE A 746 51.90 2.27 0.23
N ARG A 747 52.53 2.67 1.34
CA ARG A 747 53.37 3.89 1.38
C ARG A 747 54.59 3.79 0.46
N ASN A 748 55.16 2.60 0.30
CA ASN A 748 56.31 2.38 -0.59
C ASN A 748 55.92 2.34 -2.08
N LEU A 749 54.69 1.95 -2.42
CA LEU A 749 54.25 1.80 -3.80
C LEU A 749 53.55 3.04 -4.38
N PHE A 750 52.92 3.88 -3.54
CA PHE A 750 52.09 5.00 -3.96
C PHE A 750 52.48 6.32 -3.27
N TYR A 751 52.31 7.44 -3.96
CA TYR A 751 52.46 8.78 -3.37
C TYR A 751 51.50 8.98 -2.19
N GLU A 752 51.90 9.79 -1.20
CA GLU A 752 51.19 10.01 0.08
C GLU A 752 49.68 10.25 -0.10
N ASP A 753 49.27 11.09 -1.04
CA ASP A 753 47.86 11.38 -1.32
C ASP A 753 47.07 10.17 -1.81
N THR A 754 47.71 9.31 -2.60
CA THR A 754 47.09 8.09 -3.13
C THR A 754 47.09 6.98 -2.08
N ALA A 755 48.17 6.85 -1.30
CA ALA A 755 48.27 5.93 -0.18
C ALA A 755 47.19 6.22 0.88
N ASN A 756 46.97 7.49 1.23
CA ASN A 756 45.91 7.91 2.16
C ASN A 756 44.50 7.58 1.64
N ARG A 757 44.26 7.74 0.33
CA ARG A 757 42.98 7.35 -0.28
C ARG A 757 42.76 5.84 -0.26
N ILE A 758 43.78 5.03 -0.57
CA ILE A 758 43.69 3.57 -0.51
C ILE A 758 43.37 3.11 0.91
N ARG A 759 44.07 3.67 1.91
CA ARG A 759 43.83 3.38 3.34
C ARG A 759 42.44 3.74 3.83
N SER A 760 41.79 4.73 3.20
CA SER A 760 40.42 5.14 3.56
C SER A 760 39.34 4.17 3.05
N ILE A 761 39.69 3.22 2.19
CA ILE A 761 38.76 2.21 1.68
C ILE A 761 38.57 1.14 2.77
N PRO A 762 37.34 0.93 3.29
CA PRO A 762 37.09 -0.11 4.27
C PRO A 762 37.22 -1.50 3.65
N ILE A 763 37.99 -2.38 4.30
CA ILE A 763 38.10 -3.81 3.93
C ILE A 763 37.00 -4.58 4.67
N SER A 764 36.28 -5.45 3.95
CA SER A 764 35.26 -6.31 4.55
C SER A 764 35.92 -7.44 5.34
N GLY A 765 35.97 -7.34 6.67
CA GLY A 765 36.56 -8.37 7.54
C GLY A 765 35.85 -9.72 7.57
N SER A 766 34.67 -9.85 6.96
CA SER A 766 33.82 -11.04 7.03
C SER A 766 33.47 -11.70 5.68
N SER A 767 33.77 -11.07 4.53
CA SER A 767 33.37 -11.61 3.21
C SER A 767 34.55 -12.23 2.46
N LEU A 768 34.41 -13.52 2.10
CA LEU A 768 35.40 -14.26 1.31
C LEU A 768 35.49 -13.83 -0.17
N GLU A 769 34.56 -13.00 -0.66
CA GLU A 769 34.52 -12.52 -2.05
C GLU A 769 34.32 -11.00 -2.14
N ASP A 770 34.81 -10.41 -3.24
CA ASP A 770 34.58 -9.00 -3.57
C ASP A 770 33.10 -8.78 -3.94
N THR A 771 32.47 -7.75 -3.36
CA THR A 771 31.03 -7.47 -3.53
C THR A 771 30.78 -6.08 -4.10
N ILE A 772 29.73 -5.96 -4.92
CA ILE A 772 29.34 -4.67 -5.52
C ILE A 772 28.41 -3.93 -4.56
N MET A 773 28.75 -2.68 -4.27
CA MET A 773 28.03 -1.76 -3.40
C MET A 773 27.53 -0.54 -4.18
N TRP A 774 26.38 -0.01 -3.77
CA TRP A 774 25.79 1.19 -4.32
C TRP A 774 26.14 2.41 -3.47
N LYS A 775 26.80 3.41 -4.06
CA LYS A 775 27.41 4.52 -3.32
C LYS A 775 26.42 5.49 -2.65
N PHE A 776 25.16 5.50 -3.09
CA PHE A 776 24.16 6.50 -2.67
C PHE A 776 23.12 5.96 -1.70
N GLU A 777 23.35 4.80 -1.10
CA GLU A 777 22.45 4.20 -0.09
C GLU A 777 23.29 3.56 1.02
N GLY A 778 22.97 3.84 2.29
CA GLY A 778 23.74 3.32 3.43
C GLY A 778 23.75 1.80 3.56
N SER A 779 22.79 1.10 2.94
CA SER A 779 22.77 -0.38 2.89
C SER A 779 23.72 -0.97 1.85
N GLY A 780 24.32 -0.15 0.97
CA GLY A 780 25.10 -0.60 -0.18
C GLY A 780 24.28 -1.29 -1.27
N SER A 781 22.96 -1.41 -1.13
CA SER A 781 22.08 -2.01 -2.14
C SER A 781 21.37 -0.92 -2.95
N TYR A 782 21.30 -1.11 -4.27
CA TYR A 782 20.56 -0.18 -5.13
C TYR A 782 19.07 -0.14 -4.79
N SER A 783 18.55 1.07 -4.56
CA SER A 783 17.12 1.33 -4.45
C SER A 783 16.65 2.22 -5.60
N VAL A 784 15.40 2.02 -6.07
CA VAL A 784 14.82 2.88 -7.12
C VAL A 784 14.74 4.34 -6.65
N ARG A 785 14.59 4.54 -5.34
CA ARG A 785 14.55 5.86 -4.71
C ARG A 785 15.89 6.58 -4.87
N SER A 786 17.00 5.95 -4.49
CA SER A 786 18.33 6.56 -4.61
C SER A 786 18.73 6.73 -6.07
N GLY A 787 18.48 5.74 -6.94
CA GLY A 787 18.72 5.88 -8.38
C GLY A 787 17.92 7.03 -9.02
N TYR A 788 16.66 7.22 -8.63
CA TYR A 788 15.85 8.35 -9.10
C TYR A 788 16.39 9.69 -8.63
N GLN A 789 16.82 9.80 -7.37
CA GLN A 789 17.42 11.01 -6.81
C GLN A 789 18.68 11.43 -7.57
N VAL A 790 19.55 10.47 -7.90
CA VAL A 790 20.77 10.73 -8.70
C VAL A 790 20.41 11.30 -10.07
N TRP A 791 19.48 10.69 -10.81
CA TRP A 791 19.03 11.20 -12.10
C TRP A 791 18.43 12.61 -12.00
N THR A 792 17.63 12.89 -10.97
CA THR A 792 17.08 14.23 -10.77
C THR A 792 18.16 15.26 -10.48
N CYS A 793 19.18 14.92 -9.69
CA CYS A 793 20.30 15.82 -9.40
C CYS A 793 21.14 16.11 -10.66
N LEU A 794 21.46 15.06 -11.45
CA LEU A 794 22.23 15.18 -12.69
C LEU A 794 21.49 16.02 -13.75
N GLN A 795 20.18 15.85 -13.88
CA GLN A 795 19.40 16.59 -14.87
C GLN A 795 19.12 18.04 -14.46
N LEU A 796 19.18 18.36 -13.15
CA LEU A 796 18.95 19.72 -12.65
C LEU A 796 20.15 20.64 -12.75
N HIS A 797 21.34 20.20 -13.21
CA HIS A 797 22.54 21.04 -13.23
C HIS A 797 22.74 21.78 -11.89
N ILE A 798 22.54 21.07 -10.78
CA ILE A 798 23.21 21.47 -9.55
C ILE A 798 24.66 21.08 -9.81
N GLN A 799 25.41 22.00 -10.43
CA GLN A 799 26.87 21.97 -10.36
C GLN A 799 27.20 21.71 -8.90
N PHE A 800 27.95 20.64 -8.63
CA PHE A 800 28.81 20.67 -7.45
C PHE A 800 29.59 21.98 -7.60
N PHE A 801 29.22 22.97 -6.80
CA PHE A 801 29.93 24.24 -6.76
C PHE A 801 31.37 23.88 -6.41
N ASP A 802 32.25 24.06 -7.39
CA ASP A 802 33.68 24.02 -7.19
C ASP A 802 33.99 25.09 -6.14
N GLU A 803 34.45 24.67 -4.95
CA GLU A 803 34.73 25.55 -3.80
C GLU A 803 35.83 26.60 -4.09
N SER A 804 36.47 26.54 -5.26
CA SER A 804 37.66 27.33 -5.58
C SER A 804 37.41 28.71 -6.22
N VAL A 805 36.18 29.08 -6.61
CA VAL A 805 35.95 30.38 -7.30
C VAL A 805 34.77 31.16 -6.72
N CYS A 806 34.98 31.81 -5.57
CA CYS A 806 34.12 32.92 -5.17
C CYS A 806 34.94 34.04 -4.50
N THR A 807 35.34 35.03 -5.30
CA THR A 807 35.78 36.33 -4.74
C THR A 807 34.62 37.33 -4.79
N LYS A 808 34.45 38.08 -3.69
CA LYS A 808 33.44 39.16 -3.53
C LYS A 808 33.38 40.14 -4.72
N ARG A 809 34.47 40.30 -5.47
CA ARG A 809 34.58 41.16 -6.66
C ARG A 809 33.75 40.67 -7.86
N SER A 810 33.64 39.36 -8.07
CA SER A 810 32.85 38.83 -9.19
C SER A 810 31.35 39.01 -8.95
N PHE A 811 30.90 38.83 -7.70
CA PHE A 811 29.51 39.09 -7.32
C PHE A 811 29.14 40.57 -7.44
N ALA A 812 30.01 41.48 -6.96
CA ALA A 812 29.76 42.92 -7.05
C ALA A 812 29.66 43.42 -8.51
N ARG A 813 30.47 42.87 -9.42
CA ARG A 813 30.40 43.20 -10.86
C ARG A 813 29.10 42.71 -11.51
N VAL A 814 28.66 41.49 -11.17
CA VAL A 814 27.41 40.93 -11.70
C VAL A 814 26.19 41.64 -11.14
N PHE A 815 26.21 42.04 -9.86
CA PHE A 815 25.13 42.81 -9.24
C PHE A 815 25.04 44.22 -9.85
N ALA A 816 26.16 44.92 -10.01
CA ALA A 816 26.19 46.27 -10.59
C ALA A 816 25.79 46.33 -12.08
N ALA A 817 25.99 45.24 -12.83
CA ALA A 817 25.64 45.15 -14.25
C ALA A 817 24.19 44.72 -14.50
N ALA A 818 23.43 44.31 -13.46
CA ALA A 818 22.06 43.85 -13.60
C ALA A 818 21.04 45.02 -13.60
N GLU A 819 19.93 44.87 -14.34
CA GLU A 819 18.85 45.86 -14.36
C GLU A 819 18.12 45.94 -13.00
N ASN A 820 17.49 47.09 -12.67
CA ASN A 820 16.85 47.35 -11.37
C ASN A 820 15.93 46.22 -10.88
N GLN A 821 15.16 45.59 -11.79
CA GLN A 821 14.24 44.52 -11.43
C GLN A 821 14.97 43.22 -11.06
N GLN A 822 16.12 42.95 -11.71
CA GLN A 822 16.98 41.80 -11.43
C GLN A 822 17.82 42.03 -10.17
N GLN A 823 18.31 43.26 -9.93
CA GLN A 823 18.96 43.63 -8.67
C GLN A 823 18.02 43.44 -7.49
N CYS A 824 16.74 43.85 -7.62
CA CYS A 824 15.71 43.58 -6.61
C CYS A 824 15.49 42.08 -6.39
N PHE A 825 15.43 41.27 -7.46
CA PHE A 825 15.28 39.82 -7.33
C PHE A 825 16.48 39.15 -6.66
N ILE A 826 17.70 39.58 -6.99
CA ILE A 826 18.93 39.09 -6.37
C ILE A 826 18.99 39.52 -4.91
N ALA A 827 18.64 40.77 -4.60
CA ALA A 827 18.58 41.29 -3.23
C ALA A 827 17.52 40.57 -2.39
N ILE A 828 16.32 40.33 -2.93
CA ILE A 828 15.26 39.56 -2.26
C ILE A 828 15.68 38.11 -2.07
N SER A 829 16.35 37.52 -3.06
CA SER A 829 16.81 36.13 -2.97
C SER A 829 17.92 35.98 -1.95
N LEU A 830 18.89 36.91 -1.91
CA LEU A 830 19.95 36.96 -0.90
C LEU A 830 19.40 37.28 0.48
N TRP A 831 18.43 38.19 0.60
CA TRP A 831 17.72 38.45 1.85
C TRP A 831 16.99 37.20 2.33
N SER A 832 16.31 36.48 1.42
CA SER A 832 15.65 35.21 1.76
C SER A 832 16.62 34.08 2.12
N LEU A 833 17.83 34.10 1.56
CA LEU A 833 18.88 33.13 1.84
C LEU A 833 19.53 33.44 3.18
N TRP A 834 19.81 34.71 3.46
CA TRP A 834 20.31 35.21 4.73
C TRP A 834 19.29 34.98 5.86
N PHE A 835 18.01 35.27 5.63
CA PHE A 835 16.89 35.00 6.54
C PHE A 835 16.75 33.51 6.85
N ARG A 836 17.03 32.63 5.87
CA ARG A 836 17.03 31.17 6.06
C ARG A 836 18.27 30.62 6.74
N LEU A 837 19.43 31.25 6.55
CA LEU A 837 20.72 30.80 7.10
C LEU A 837 20.96 31.34 8.53
N LYS A 838 20.30 32.43 8.93
CA LYS A 838 20.36 32.95 10.30
C LYS A 838 18.97 33.18 10.93
N PRO A 839 18.14 32.13 11.10
CA PRO A 839 16.81 32.27 11.70
C PRO A 839 16.88 32.76 13.16
N HIS A 840 17.98 32.50 13.86
CA HIS A 840 18.18 32.83 15.28
C HIS A 840 18.41 34.32 15.58
N LEU A 841 18.59 35.18 14.57
CA LEU A 841 18.77 36.64 14.75
C LEU A 841 17.44 37.42 14.73
N HIS A 842 16.34 36.82 14.28
CA HIS A 842 15.04 37.51 14.16
C HIS A 842 13.99 37.07 15.18
N ASP A 843 14.26 35.98 15.88
CA ASP A 843 13.35 35.29 16.80
C ASP A 843 13.76 35.52 18.28
N GLN A 844 14.35 36.68 18.58
CA GLN A 844 14.82 37.00 19.92
C GLN A 844 13.79 37.85 20.67
N TRP A 845 13.69 37.61 21.98
CA TRP A 845 12.87 38.44 22.86
C TRP A 845 13.43 39.87 22.90
N LYS A 846 12.55 40.87 22.78
CA LYS A 846 12.94 42.29 22.79
C LYS A 846 12.43 42.97 24.04
N ALA A 847 13.32 43.68 24.74
CA ALA A 847 12.94 44.47 25.92
C ALA A 847 11.90 45.56 25.57
N PRO A 848 10.93 45.84 26.46
CA PRO A 848 10.01 46.96 26.31
C PRO A 848 10.72 48.31 26.49
N LYS A 849 10.06 49.41 26.10
CA LYS A 849 10.57 50.77 26.38
C LYS A 849 10.66 51.03 27.89
N ALA A 850 11.54 51.94 28.29
CA ALA A 850 11.65 52.38 29.70
C ALA A 850 10.28 52.87 30.23
N GLY A 851 9.88 52.36 31.39
CA GLY A 851 8.58 52.64 32.01
C GLY A 851 7.41 51.78 31.53
N ILE A 852 7.66 50.75 30.70
CA ILE A 852 6.67 49.75 30.29
C ILE A 852 7.10 48.36 30.80
N VAL A 853 6.14 47.58 31.30
CA VAL A 853 6.34 46.18 31.71
C VAL A 853 5.86 45.25 30.60
N LYS A 854 6.69 44.28 30.22
CA LYS A 854 6.35 43.26 29.24
C LYS A 854 5.94 41.97 29.93
N ILE A 855 4.78 41.42 29.57
CA ILE A 855 4.27 40.16 30.13
C ILE A 855 4.20 39.12 29.02
N ASN A 856 5.01 38.09 29.15
CA ASN A 856 4.99 36.91 28.29
C ASN A 856 4.08 35.85 28.90
N PHE A 857 3.21 35.24 28.09
CA PHE A 857 2.26 34.24 28.57
C PHE A 857 2.25 32.99 27.68
N ASP A 858 1.95 31.83 28.28
CA ASP A 858 1.89 30.52 27.60
C ASP A 858 0.90 29.57 28.28
N ALA A 859 0.35 28.60 27.53
CA ALA A 859 -0.56 27.58 28.05
C ALA A 859 -0.17 26.16 27.63
N SER A 860 -0.08 25.25 28.61
CA SER A 860 0.08 23.81 28.40
C SER A 860 -1.25 23.09 28.66
N PHE A 861 -1.92 22.64 27.60
CA PHE A 861 -3.20 21.92 27.67
C PHE A 861 -3.03 20.39 27.70
N LEU A 862 -3.74 19.73 28.62
CA LEU A 862 -3.81 18.27 28.77
C LEU A 862 -5.16 17.75 28.29
N SER A 863 -5.18 17.18 27.09
CA SER A 863 -6.41 16.77 26.42
C SER A 863 -7.16 15.62 27.10
N LYS A 864 -6.46 14.76 27.84
CA LYS A 864 -7.07 13.62 28.56
C LYS A 864 -7.90 14.09 29.76
N ASP A 865 -7.41 15.08 30.48
CA ASP A 865 -7.99 15.53 31.75
C ASP A 865 -8.78 16.84 31.60
N LYS A 866 -8.76 17.47 30.41
CA LYS A 866 -9.35 18.80 30.13
C LYS A 866 -8.83 19.90 31.07
N ILE A 867 -7.55 19.80 31.42
CA ILE A 867 -6.86 20.74 32.31
C ILE A 867 -5.88 21.59 31.50
N ALA A 868 -5.79 22.88 31.79
CA ALA A 868 -4.78 23.78 31.24
C ALA A 868 -3.92 24.37 32.35
N ILE A 869 -2.61 24.19 32.23
CA ILE A 869 -1.62 24.83 33.10
C ILE A 869 -1.10 26.05 32.36
N ILE A 870 -1.28 27.21 32.95
CA ILE A 870 -0.96 28.48 32.31
C ILE A 870 0.13 29.21 33.08
N ALA A 871 0.92 30.03 32.38
CA ALA A 871 1.97 30.81 32.99
C ALA A 871 2.04 32.23 32.43
N ALA A 872 2.42 33.17 33.30
CA ALA A 872 2.72 34.55 32.94
C ALA A 872 4.03 34.99 33.59
N VAL A 873 4.90 35.68 32.84
CA VAL A 873 6.20 36.20 33.30
C VAL A 873 6.30 37.68 32.95
N ALA A 874 6.42 38.53 33.96
CA ALA A 874 6.58 39.98 33.81
C ALA A 874 8.05 40.39 33.86
N ARG A 875 8.49 41.20 32.88
CA ARG A 875 9.87 41.71 32.75
C ARG A 875 9.91 43.21 32.48
N ASN A 876 10.94 43.88 33.00
CA ASN A 876 11.19 45.30 32.74
C ASN A 876 12.06 45.54 31.50
N PHE A 877 12.36 46.81 31.20
CA PHE A 877 13.22 47.22 30.08
C PHE A 877 14.69 46.76 30.18
N LYS A 878 15.13 46.33 31.37
CA LYS A 878 16.46 45.73 31.58
C LYS A 878 16.44 44.20 31.46
N GLY A 879 15.30 43.60 31.11
CA GLY A 879 15.14 42.14 31.08
C GLY A 879 14.94 41.48 32.44
N SER A 880 15.01 42.24 33.55
CA SER A 880 14.83 41.71 34.90
C SER A 880 13.38 41.28 35.14
N ILE A 881 13.21 40.08 35.70
CA ILE A 881 11.90 39.53 36.06
C ILE A 881 11.34 40.30 37.26
N LEU A 882 10.15 40.88 37.09
CA LEU A 882 9.42 41.60 38.13
C LEU A 882 8.44 40.69 38.90
N GLY A 883 8.05 39.58 38.30
CA GLY A 883 7.20 38.56 38.91
C GLY A 883 6.76 37.53 37.89
N ALA A 884 6.33 36.38 38.38
CA ALA A 884 5.76 35.32 37.55
C ALA A 884 4.58 34.64 38.26
N GLU A 885 3.66 34.05 37.51
CA GLU A 885 2.51 33.31 38.06
C GLU A 885 2.27 32.03 37.24
N THR A 886 1.96 30.94 37.94
CA THR A 886 1.35 29.73 37.34
C THR A 886 -0.06 29.54 37.87
N TYR A 887 -0.98 29.09 37.02
CA TYR A 887 -2.37 28.84 37.42
C TYR A 887 -2.94 27.60 36.72
N LEU A 888 -3.83 26.90 37.41
CA LEU A 888 -4.52 25.70 36.90
C LEU A 888 -5.95 26.04 36.52
N PHE A 889 -6.30 25.81 35.25
CA PHE A 889 -7.69 25.82 34.82
C PHE A 889 -8.19 24.39 34.60
N GLU A 890 -9.28 24.04 35.27
CA GLU A 890 -10.00 22.78 35.06
C GLU A 890 -11.14 22.97 34.04
N ASN A 891 -11.58 21.87 33.42
CA ASN A 891 -12.71 21.82 32.50
C ASN A 891 -12.57 22.73 31.25
N ILE A 892 -11.37 22.87 30.71
CA ILE A 892 -11.12 23.62 29.48
C ILE A 892 -11.48 22.75 28.26
N ALA A 893 -12.32 23.30 27.37
CA ALA A 893 -12.88 22.57 26.23
C ALA A 893 -11.82 22.16 25.18
N ASP A 894 -10.86 23.03 24.90
CA ASP A 894 -9.84 22.82 23.88
C ASP A 894 -8.62 23.76 24.10
N PRO A 895 -7.45 23.47 23.47
CA PRO A 895 -6.25 24.29 23.63
C PRO A 895 -6.43 25.75 23.22
N PHE A 896 -7.29 26.03 22.25
CA PHE A 896 -7.52 27.40 21.76
C PHE A 896 -8.22 28.27 22.80
N VAL A 897 -9.11 27.69 23.60
CA VAL A 897 -9.71 28.34 24.77
C VAL A 897 -8.67 28.54 25.88
N ALA A 898 -7.75 27.59 26.08
CA ALA A 898 -6.66 27.71 27.06
C ALA A 898 -5.76 28.92 26.76
N GLU A 899 -5.36 29.09 25.50
CA GLU A 899 -4.54 30.22 25.03
C GLU A 899 -5.22 31.59 25.23
N ALA A 900 -6.54 31.66 25.08
CA ALA A 900 -7.30 32.88 25.35
C ALA A 900 -7.39 33.16 26.86
N ARG A 901 -7.65 32.14 27.68
CA ARG A 901 -7.77 32.26 29.14
C ARG A 901 -6.47 32.64 29.83
N VAL A 902 -5.31 32.22 29.32
CA VAL A 902 -4.03 32.66 29.89
C VAL A 902 -3.80 34.16 29.72
N CYS A 903 -4.19 34.75 28.59
CA CYS A 903 -4.09 36.19 28.39
C CYS A 903 -4.99 36.96 29.37
N GLU A 904 -6.18 36.46 29.66
CA GLU A 904 -7.08 37.01 30.68
C GLU A 904 -6.43 36.97 32.07
N ARG A 905 -5.83 35.84 32.45
CA ARG A 905 -5.13 35.70 33.73
C ARG A 905 -3.90 36.61 33.82
N ALA A 906 -3.15 36.76 32.73
CA ALA A 906 -1.98 37.63 32.67
C ALA A 906 -2.32 39.10 32.99
N LEU A 907 -3.51 39.58 32.58
CA LEU A 907 -3.98 40.92 32.93
C LEU A 907 -4.37 41.04 34.42
N LEU A 908 -5.02 40.02 34.96
CA LEU A 908 -5.36 39.97 36.38
C LEU A 908 -4.10 39.96 37.27
N PHE A 909 -3.09 39.19 36.85
CA PHE A 909 -1.77 39.18 37.45
C PHE A 909 -1.12 40.57 37.41
N ALA A 910 -1.15 41.23 36.26
CA ALA A 910 -0.59 42.58 36.11
C ALA A 910 -1.26 43.61 37.02
N LYS A 911 -2.60 43.53 37.14
CA LYS A 911 -3.39 44.40 38.01
C LYS A 911 -3.08 44.17 39.49
N THR A 912 -2.88 42.91 39.88
CA THR A 912 -2.51 42.54 41.25
C THR A 912 -1.13 43.09 41.65
N LEU A 913 -0.19 43.17 40.71
CA LEU A 913 1.14 43.77 40.91
C LEU A 913 1.18 45.29 40.71
N GLY A 914 0.05 45.93 40.42
CA GLY A 914 -0.06 47.38 40.28
C GLY A 914 0.59 47.96 39.02
N PHE A 915 0.81 47.15 37.98
CA PHE A 915 1.38 47.63 36.71
C PHE A 915 0.35 48.43 35.91
N GLN A 916 0.73 49.61 35.41
CA GLN A 916 -0.19 50.50 34.67
C GLN A 916 0.10 50.59 33.16
N ARG A 917 1.34 50.29 32.73
CA ARG A 917 1.77 50.39 31.32
C ARG A 917 2.34 49.05 30.84
N LEU A 918 1.63 48.39 29.94
CA LEU A 918 1.83 46.97 29.60
C LEU A 918 2.05 46.70 28.10
N GLU A 919 2.97 45.78 27.82
CA GLU A 919 3.06 45.03 26.56
C GLU A 919 2.80 43.55 26.86
N VAL A 920 1.66 43.02 26.43
CA VAL A 920 1.24 41.63 26.67
C VAL A 920 1.50 40.80 25.42
N GLU A 921 2.28 39.73 25.56
CA GLU A 921 2.88 39.01 24.44
C GLU A 921 2.70 37.49 24.58
N GLY A 922 2.28 36.83 23.48
CA GLY A 922 2.10 35.37 23.43
C GLY A 922 2.29 34.81 22.02
N ASP A 923 2.41 33.48 21.91
CA ASP A 923 2.74 32.78 20.66
C ASP A 923 1.50 32.23 19.91
N ALA A 924 0.30 32.46 20.44
CA ALA A 924 -0.96 32.19 19.76
C ALA A 924 -1.39 33.38 18.85
N LEU A 925 -0.88 33.42 17.61
CA LEU A 925 -1.19 34.50 16.63
C LEU A 925 -2.70 34.70 16.41
N SER A 926 -3.47 33.62 16.43
CA SER A 926 -4.93 33.62 16.29
C SER A 926 -5.62 34.37 17.43
N VAL A 927 -5.21 34.14 18.67
CA VAL A 927 -5.75 34.80 19.87
C VAL A 927 -5.41 36.29 19.84
N ILE A 928 -4.15 36.64 19.57
CA ILE A 928 -3.72 38.06 19.44
C ILE A 928 -4.48 38.79 18.34
N LYS A 929 -4.74 38.14 17.19
CA LYS A 929 -5.56 38.71 16.11
C LYS A 929 -7.02 38.90 16.53
N SER A 930 -7.61 37.97 17.29
CA SER A 930 -8.98 38.10 17.79
C SER A 930 -9.12 39.24 18.79
N ILE A 931 -8.17 39.40 19.72
CA ILE A 931 -8.15 40.52 20.69
C ILE A 931 -8.07 41.89 19.98
N LYS A 932 -7.30 41.98 18.88
CA LYS A 932 -7.13 43.23 18.12
C LYS A 932 -8.33 43.63 17.25
N LYS A 933 -9.25 42.71 16.95
CA LYS A 933 -10.40 42.99 16.08
C LYS A 933 -11.48 43.75 16.85
N LYS A 934 -11.65 45.04 16.56
CA LYS A 934 -12.78 45.86 17.04
C LYS A 934 -14.04 45.59 16.18
N GLY A 935 -14.70 44.43 16.36
CA GLY A 935 -15.91 44.08 15.60
C GLY A 935 -16.27 42.59 15.64
N THR A 936 -17.47 42.24 15.16
CA THR A 936 -18.18 40.94 15.31
C THR A 936 -17.28 39.70 15.19
N ASP A 937 -16.67 39.30 16.31
CA ASP A 937 -16.03 38.00 16.44
C ASP A 937 -17.12 36.93 16.64
N THR A 938 -17.12 35.90 15.80
CA THR A 938 -18.02 34.74 15.87
C THR A 938 -17.30 33.51 16.42
N SER A 939 -16.07 33.67 16.92
CA SER A 939 -15.28 32.58 17.49
C SER A 939 -15.79 32.16 18.86
N VAL A 940 -15.46 30.92 19.26
CA VAL A 940 -15.82 30.33 20.56
C VAL A 940 -15.25 31.13 21.74
N ILE A 941 -14.16 31.89 21.51
CA ILE A 941 -13.49 32.71 22.53
C ILE A 941 -13.98 34.17 22.55
N ARG A 942 -15.05 34.53 21.83
CA ARG A 942 -15.57 35.90 21.77
C ARG A 942 -15.84 36.50 23.17
N SER A 943 -16.45 35.73 24.07
CA SER A 943 -16.74 36.19 25.44
C SER A 943 -15.46 36.49 26.22
N ILE A 944 -14.44 35.65 26.07
CA ILE A 944 -13.12 35.79 26.72
C ILE A 944 -12.37 36.99 26.15
N THR A 945 -12.31 37.12 24.83
CA THR A 945 -11.65 38.25 24.16
C THR A 945 -12.33 39.59 24.44
N HIS A 946 -13.66 39.61 24.56
CA HIS A 946 -14.40 40.79 25.00
C HIS A 946 -14.06 41.16 26.45
N HIS A 947 -13.94 40.18 27.35
CA HIS A 947 -13.55 40.43 28.73
C HIS A 947 -12.09 40.94 28.85
N ILE A 948 -11.16 40.37 28.08
CA ILE A 948 -9.78 40.86 27.96
C ILE A 948 -9.74 42.33 27.52
N TYR A 949 -10.57 42.70 26.55
CA TYR A 949 -10.70 44.09 26.10
C TYR A 949 -11.20 45.02 27.21
N LEU A 950 -12.24 44.61 27.95
CA LEU A 950 -12.77 45.38 29.07
C LEU A 950 -11.73 45.56 30.19
N MET A 951 -11.01 44.49 30.57
CA MET A 951 -9.94 44.58 31.57
C MET A 951 -8.79 45.47 31.09
N GLY A 952 -8.45 45.38 29.80
CA GLY A 952 -7.44 46.22 29.16
C GLY A 952 -7.71 47.73 29.30
N SER A 953 -8.98 48.13 29.39
CA SER A 953 -9.36 49.55 29.56
C SER A 953 -9.01 50.14 30.93
N SER A 954 -8.67 49.30 31.91
CA SER A 954 -8.26 49.74 33.25
C SER A 954 -6.77 50.05 33.41
N PHE A 955 -5.99 49.95 32.32
CA PHE A 955 -4.56 50.27 32.29
C PHE A 955 -4.33 51.57 31.50
N ASP A 956 -3.40 52.42 31.97
CA ASP A 956 -3.02 53.68 31.29
C ASP A 956 -2.53 53.44 29.85
N GLN A 957 -1.82 52.33 29.64
CA GLN A 957 -1.35 51.93 28.31
C GLN A 957 -1.28 50.41 28.21
N ILE A 958 -1.88 49.83 27.17
CA ILE A 958 -1.78 48.40 26.90
C ILE A 958 -1.60 48.11 25.40
N ALA A 959 -0.68 47.20 25.08
CA ALA A 959 -0.50 46.67 23.74
C ALA A 959 -0.47 45.14 23.77
N TYR A 960 -1.15 44.51 22.81
CA TYR A 960 -1.12 43.06 22.60
C TYR A 960 -0.18 42.73 21.44
N LEU A 961 0.80 41.85 21.63
CA LEU A 961 1.83 41.54 20.65
C LEU A 961 1.91 40.03 20.42
N PHE A 962 2.21 39.65 19.18
CA PHE A 962 2.51 38.25 18.85
C PHE A 962 4.02 38.08 18.87
N THR A 963 4.48 36.98 19.45
CA THR A 963 5.88 36.58 19.44
C THR A 963 6.02 35.15 18.94
N PRO A 964 7.05 34.80 18.16
CA PRO A 964 7.31 33.40 17.85
C PRO A 964 7.65 32.61 19.12
N ARG A 965 7.32 31.33 19.15
CA ARG A 965 7.54 30.45 20.32
C ARG A 965 9.01 30.41 20.79
N THR A 966 9.95 30.62 19.88
CA THR A 966 11.39 30.76 20.12
C THR A 966 11.75 31.96 21.00
N ALA A 967 10.94 33.02 21.01
CA ALA A 967 11.09 34.22 21.83
C ALA A 967 10.15 34.25 23.07
N ASN A 968 9.35 33.19 23.29
CA ASN A 968 8.45 33.03 24.44
C ASN A 968 8.96 31.96 25.44
N GLY A 969 10.26 31.68 25.42
CA GLY A 969 10.84 30.53 26.11
C GLY A 969 10.67 30.57 27.63
N ALA A 970 10.77 31.75 28.24
CA ALA A 970 10.59 31.92 29.67
C ALA A 970 9.18 31.54 30.16
N ALA A 971 8.12 31.95 29.45
CA ALA A 971 6.74 31.58 29.80
C ALA A 971 6.49 30.08 29.57
N HIS A 972 7.05 29.53 28.49
CA HIS A 972 6.94 28.10 28.19
C HIS A 972 7.67 27.20 29.20
N ALA A 973 8.85 27.61 29.65
CA ALA A 973 9.56 26.87 30.70
C ALA A 973 8.77 26.87 32.01
N LEU A 974 8.10 27.98 32.32
CA LEU A 974 7.31 28.11 33.54
C LEU A 974 6.02 27.27 33.49
N THR A 975 5.37 27.12 32.34
CA THR A 975 4.22 26.19 32.20
C THR A 975 4.63 24.74 32.45
N LEU A 976 5.81 24.33 31.96
CA LEU A 976 6.36 22.99 32.19
C LEU A 976 6.75 22.77 33.66
N GLU A 977 7.28 23.78 34.34
CA GLU A 977 7.59 23.67 35.77
C GLU A 977 6.35 23.62 36.66
N GLY A 978 5.32 24.41 36.35
CA GLY A 978 4.01 24.29 37.02
C GLY A 978 3.44 22.88 36.87
N ARG A 979 3.62 22.25 35.69
CA ARG A 979 3.24 20.86 35.47
C ARG A 979 4.08 19.84 36.24
N ARG A 980 5.39 20.07 36.34
CA ARG A 980 6.31 19.14 37.01
C ARG A 980 6.15 19.19 38.53
N THR A 981 5.97 20.37 39.09
CA THR A 981 5.95 20.62 40.54
C THR A 981 4.55 20.57 41.14
N GLY A 982 3.51 20.79 40.34
CA GLY A 982 2.13 20.93 40.82
C GLY A 982 1.88 22.23 41.61
N TYR A 983 2.80 23.20 41.55
CA TYR A 983 2.64 24.49 42.22
C TYR A 983 1.93 25.51 41.31
N PHE A 984 0.83 26.07 41.84
CA PHE A 984 -0.01 27.05 41.15
C PHE A 984 -0.16 28.29 42.04
N GLY A 985 0.64 29.32 41.77
CA GLY A 985 0.66 30.56 42.54
C GLY A 985 1.66 31.56 41.99
N ALA A 986 1.83 32.66 42.71
CA ALA A 986 2.83 33.67 42.37
C ALA A 986 4.24 33.21 42.76
N TRP A 987 5.21 33.49 41.90
CA TRP A 987 6.63 33.21 42.05
C TRP A 987 7.36 34.55 42.27
N ILE A 988 7.38 35.02 43.52
CA ILE A 988 7.85 36.37 43.89
C ILE A 988 9.29 36.35 44.43
N HIS A 989 9.70 35.27 45.11
CA HIS A 989 11.01 35.20 45.80
C HIS A 989 11.93 34.08 45.30
N GLU A 990 11.40 33.00 44.70
CA GLU A 990 12.20 31.86 44.20
C GLU A 990 11.67 31.33 42.86
N LEU A 991 12.12 31.89 41.73
CA LEU A 991 11.79 31.32 40.41
C LEU A 991 12.62 30.04 40.13
N PRO A 992 12.08 29.06 39.39
CA PRO A 992 12.85 27.89 38.98
C PRO A 992 14.09 28.27 38.16
N LEU A 993 15.23 27.62 38.44
CA LEU A 993 16.50 27.86 37.73
C LEU A 993 16.39 27.63 36.21
N SER A 994 15.51 26.73 35.78
CA SER A 994 15.17 26.50 34.37
C SER A 994 14.56 27.73 33.70
N VAL A 995 13.71 28.48 34.39
CA VAL A 995 13.09 29.72 33.90
C VAL A 995 14.09 30.88 33.94
N ILE A 996 14.87 31.00 35.02
CA ILE A 996 15.90 32.05 35.17
C ILE A 996 16.99 31.91 34.10
N SER A 997 17.46 30.69 33.82
CA SER A 997 18.49 30.44 32.82
C SER A 997 18.03 30.78 31.40
N ILE A 998 16.78 30.48 31.06
CA ILE A 998 16.20 30.84 29.75
C ILE A 998 15.97 32.35 29.65
N ALA A 999 15.43 32.99 30.69
CA ALA A 999 15.26 34.44 30.72
C ALA A 999 16.61 35.19 30.61
N ARG A 1000 17.67 34.71 31.29
CA ARG A 1000 19.03 35.26 31.18
C ARG A 1000 19.68 34.98 29.83
N LYS A 1001 19.37 33.85 29.18
CA LYS A 1001 19.84 33.56 27.83
C LYS A 1001 19.18 34.49 26.80
N GLU A 1002 17.89 34.77 26.96
CA GLU A 1002 17.16 35.78 26.19
C GLU A 1002 17.70 37.20 26.44
N GLU A 1003 18.21 37.49 27.66
CA GLU A 1003 18.85 38.76 28.03
C GLU A 1003 20.29 38.92 27.47
N LEU A 1004 21.15 37.91 27.62
CA LEU A 1004 22.56 37.93 27.16
C LEU A 1004 22.70 38.02 25.64
N GLN A 1005 21.70 37.58 24.89
CA GLN A 1005 21.66 37.70 23.43
C GLN A 1005 21.40 39.14 22.96
N MET A 1006 20.94 40.07 23.83
CA MET A 1006 20.78 41.49 23.50
C MET A 1006 22.11 42.24 23.33
N ASN A 1007 23.21 41.77 23.93
CA ASN A 1007 24.51 42.47 23.95
C ASN A 1007 25.48 42.04 22.82
N LEU A 1008 25.01 41.24 21.86
CA LEU A 1008 25.82 40.73 20.74
C LEU A 1008 25.57 41.48 19.42
N ASP A 1009 24.75 42.53 19.44
CA ASP A 1009 24.34 43.33 18.27
C ASP A 1009 25.07 44.70 18.15
N ASP A 1010 26.19 44.90 18.86
CA ASP A 1010 27.16 45.99 18.61
C ASP A 1010 28.33 45.52 17.72
#